data_AF-K8PHL9-F1
#
_entry.id   AF-K8PHL9-F1
#
_cell.length_a   1.000
_cell.length_b   1.000
_cell.length_c   1.000
_cell.angle_alpha   90.00
_cell.angle_beta   90.00
_cell.angle_gamma   90.00
#
_symmetry.space_group_name_H-M   'P 1'
#
loop_
_entity.id
_entity.type
_entity.pdbx_description
1 polymer ?
#
loop_
_entity_poly.entity_id
_entity_poly.type
_entity_poly.pdbx_seq_one_letter_code
_entity_poly.pdbx_strand_id
1 'polypeptide(L)'
;MFQLRAIRPSLTAKLLAASLSFAAIAGRADAQTQIVPPSAAPAVQLATDMQISWEVRNRFRLFREERDFALQVSALGGRSILAAEQSLATQSDGRGWARNTLGRLCIDQAGRVSEPCTRDGVKESYLTPVDHPVTVRLTGAVPVGATCAWTFEDGDPPRQSTLDCAEPINLRVRYGRATPVTVDVSSGPDAPLRVTTQIAVRDIFIAGLGDSIASGEGNPDRPVVLSDDGFCFRSYLGGPAGMYFRPGRAGFKGARACDTSDGSSLQNWQRAGAQWMNPACHRSLYSYQTRMAIALAAQNPQIAVTYLPLACTGATIAEGMFSSQRARECVVGKNGLSCQGTVNAQITELREALSAAAKRQPERQLDLVLLSIGANDIDFSGLVADVIVERQTERALSRRSGVLTSVDEARSILQTGLPRDFNKLRQALKPLVGGDLARVVYVAYANPALVNGAPCPGGRGGFDIHPAFNADPQRLAEVTNFVQSEFLPQIRNLALCSGGVLCGDQARDRMTFVDQHQAAFANHGFCARSETDPAFDRECFSATGESFVNDIVNAANNPLVCGAGASDFRAYSPRARWVRDANDSYFTAMTYPQAQKAPTNQPGDIHDATWGVLSAVYGGAIHPTAEGHAAMADAALPAAMSVLGLGLTEAPVVSEPLSPAAQQRAQ
;
A
#
# COMPACT_ATOMS: atom_id res chain seq x y z
N MET A 1 -7.31 -58.20 22.04
CA MET A 1 -8.17 -59.07 21.20
C MET A 1 -7.71 -58.94 19.75
N PHE A 2 -7.27 -60.07 19.16
CA PHE A 2 -6.99 -60.38 17.74
C PHE A 2 -6.10 -59.42 16.92
N GLN A 3 -4.81 -59.72 16.68
CA GLN A 3 -4.15 -60.67 15.75
C GLN A 3 -4.19 -60.32 14.24
N LEU A 4 -3.01 -59.92 13.73
CA LEU A 4 -2.23 -60.49 12.60
C LEU A 4 -2.92 -60.90 11.28
N ARG A 5 -2.45 -60.33 10.14
CA ARG A 5 -1.50 -61.00 9.21
C ARG A 5 -1.16 -60.15 7.96
N ALA A 6 0.13 -60.07 7.67
CA ALA A 6 0.70 -59.73 6.37
C ALA A 6 0.78 -60.99 5.48
N ILE A 7 0.88 -60.83 4.14
CA ILE A 7 1.70 -61.63 3.20
C ILE A 7 1.63 -61.01 1.78
N ARG A 8 2.82 -60.80 1.20
CA ARG A 8 3.24 -60.78 -0.22
C ARG A 8 4.53 -61.64 -0.25
N PRO A 9 5.20 -61.96 -1.39
CA PRO A 9 4.83 -62.10 -2.81
C PRO A 9 5.39 -63.42 -3.43
N SER A 10 5.29 -63.64 -4.75
CA SER A 10 6.36 -64.30 -5.53
C SER A 10 6.21 -64.15 -7.06
N LEU A 11 7.34 -63.82 -7.68
CA LEU A 11 7.65 -63.89 -9.12
C LEU A 11 7.99 -65.33 -9.53
N THR A 12 7.81 -65.71 -10.80
CA THR A 12 8.92 -65.96 -11.78
C THR A 12 8.45 -66.67 -13.05
N ALA A 13 9.14 -66.34 -14.14
CA ALA A 13 8.96 -66.81 -15.51
C ALA A 13 9.88 -68.01 -15.86
N LYS A 14 9.58 -68.71 -16.97
CA LYS A 14 10.46 -69.13 -18.10
C LYS A 14 9.81 -70.31 -18.87
N LEU A 15 9.53 -70.17 -20.18
CA LEU A 15 10.40 -70.37 -21.36
C LEU A 15 10.69 -71.86 -21.69
N LEU A 16 10.22 -72.31 -22.86
CA LEU A 16 10.85 -73.39 -23.64
C LEU A 16 10.47 -73.29 -25.12
N ALA A 17 11.48 -73.53 -25.96
CA ALA A 17 11.54 -73.39 -27.41
C ALA A 17 11.72 -74.77 -28.07
N ALA A 18 11.34 -74.89 -29.36
CA ALA A 18 11.81 -75.83 -30.41
C ALA A 18 10.65 -76.10 -31.40
N SER A 19 10.78 -76.35 -32.70
CA SER A 19 11.83 -76.17 -33.72
C SER A 19 11.26 -76.70 -35.06
N LEU A 20 11.63 -76.07 -36.19
CA LEU A 20 11.75 -76.59 -37.57
C LEU A 20 10.56 -77.29 -38.28
N SER A 21 10.21 -76.79 -39.47
CA SER A 21 10.34 -77.52 -40.75
C SER A 21 9.97 -76.66 -41.98
N PHE A 22 10.77 -76.83 -43.04
CA PHE A 22 10.63 -76.29 -44.40
C PHE A 22 9.53 -77.01 -45.20
N ALA A 23 8.74 -76.28 -45.99
CA ALA A 23 8.27 -76.71 -47.31
C ALA A 23 7.74 -75.50 -48.10
N ALA A 24 8.36 -75.24 -49.25
CA ALA A 24 7.83 -74.37 -50.29
C ALA A 24 6.81 -75.14 -51.15
N ILE A 25 5.76 -74.47 -51.64
CA ILE A 25 5.22 -74.59 -53.02
C ILE A 25 4.24 -73.43 -53.27
N ALA A 26 4.29 -72.96 -54.50
CA ALA A 26 3.74 -71.76 -55.09
C ALA A 26 2.20 -71.57 -55.03
N GLY A 27 1.82 -70.30 -54.85
CA GLY A 27 1.06 -69.55 -55.85
C GLY A 27 -0.46 -69.44 -55.66
N ARG A 28 -0.95 -68.23 -55.36
CA ARG A 28 -2.03 -67.54 -56.11
C ARG A 28 -2.38 -66.17 -55.51
N ALA A 29 -2.30 -65.16 -56.38
CA ALA A 29 -3.10 -63.94 -56.50
C ALA A 29 -3.48 -63.15 -55.22
N ASP A 30 -2.67 -62.14 -54.89
CA ASP A 30 -3.10 -61.03 -54.04
C ASP A 30 -3.72 -59.91 -54.89
N ALA A 31 -4.97 -59.60 -54.58
CA ALA A 31 -5.62 -58.36 -54.98
C ALA A 31 -4.92 -57.19 -54.27
N GLN A 32 -4.40 -56.24 -55.04
CA GLN A 32 -3.82 -55.01 -54.50
C GLN A 32 -4.94 -54.12 -53.93
N THR A 33 -5.21 -54.22 -52.63
CA THR A 33 -5.79 -53.13 -51.86
C THR A 33 -4.81 -51.96 -51.87
N GLN A 34 -5.20 -50.83 -52.48
CA GLN A 34 -4.49 -49.57 -52.35
C GLN A 34 -4.43 -49.18 -50.87
N ILE A 35 -3.23 -49.24 -50.30
CA ILE A 35 -2.92 -48.61 -49.02
C ILE A 35 -2.89 -47.11 -49.31
N VAL A 36 -3.97 -46.41 -49.00
CA VAL A 36 -3.96 -44.95 -48.89
C VAL A 36 -3.07 -44.64 -47.68
N PRO A 37 -1.92 -43.95 -47.85
CA PRO A 37 -1.11 -43.56 -46.71
C PRO A 37 -1.94 -42.66 -45.78
N PRO A 38 -1.78 -42.74 -44.44
CA PRO A 38 -2.38 -41.74 -43.56
C PRO A 38 -1.93 -40.37 -44.04
N SER A 39 -2.90 -39.48 -44.29
CA SER A 39 -2.63 -38.07 -44.60
C SER A 39 -1.58 -37.57 -43.60
N ALA A 40 -0.40 -37.19 -44.11
CA ALA A 40 0.61 -36.55 -43.28
C ALA A 40 -0.06 -35.36 -42.57
N ALA A 41 0.11 -35.29 -41.25
CA ALA A 41 -0.32 -34.11 -40.51
C ALA A 41 0.34 -32.88 -41.17
N PRO A 42 -0.40 -31.78 -41.41
CA PRO A 42 0.17 -30.58 -42.02
C PRO A 42 1.44 -30.17 -41.26
N ALA A 43 2.52 -29.90 -42.01
CA ALA A 43 3.78 -29.49 -41.43
C ALA A 43 3.61 -28.15 -40.73
N VAL A 44 3.67 -28.15 -39.39
CA VAL A 44 3.51 -26.96 -38.58
C VAL A 44 4.87 -26.27 -38.44
N GLN A 45 4.98 -25.03 -38.89
CA GLN A 45 6.20 -24.21 -38.76
C GLN A 45 6.16 -23.40 -37.47
N LEU A 46 7.29 -23.34 -36.75
CA LEU A 46 7.48 -22.44 -35.61
C LEU A 46 7.66 -21.01 -36.14
N ALA A 47 6.80 -20.09 -35.71
CA ALA A 47 6.95 -18.68 -36.04
C ALA A 47 8.03 -18.04 -35.16
N THR A 48 9.01 -17.38 -35.78
CA THR A 48 10.08 -16.68 -35.05
C THR A 48 9.68 -15.27 -34.61
N ASP A 49 8.63 -14.70 -35.22
CA ASP A 49 8.28 -13.28 -35.09
C ASP A 49 6.89 -13.05 -34.44
N MET A 50 6.19 -14.13 -34.05
CA MET A 50 4.93 -14.09 -33.30
C MET A 50 5.14 -14.61 -31.88
N GLN A 51 4.46 -14.01 -30.91
CA GLN A 51 4.58 -14.39 -29.51
C GLN A 51 3.21 -14.37 -28.81
N ILE A 52 3.00 -15.31 -27.89
CA ILE A 52 1.83 -15.29 -27.01
C ILE A 52 2.17 -14.37 -25.83
N SER A 53 1.48 -13.23 -25.76
CA SER A 53 1.54 -12.30 -24.62
C SER A 53 0.35 -12.55 -23.70
N TRP A 54 0.58 -12.50 -22.39
CA TRP A 54 -0.48 -12.65 -21.41
C TRP A 54 -0.24 -11.78 -20.18
N GLU A 55 -1.33 -11.37 -19.56
CA GLU A 55 -1.31 -10.62 -18.31
C GLU A 55 -2.41 -11.08 -17.37
N VAL A 56 -2.16 -10.93 -16.08
CA VAL A 56 -3.16 -11.10 -15.03
C VAL A 56 -4.09 -9.88 -15.06
N ARG A 57 -5.39 -10.11 -14.94
CA ARG A 57 -6.41 -9.05 -14.81
C ARG A 57 -6.57 -8.67 -13.34
N ASN A 58 -6.87 -7.41 -13.06
CA ASN A 58 -7.08 -6.88 -11.72
C ASN A 58 -6.00 -7.36 -10.72
N ARG A 59 -4.73 -7.11 -11.05
CA ARG A 59 -3.55 -7.76 -10.44
C ARG A 59 -3.35 -7.39 -8.97
N PHE A 60 -3.79 -6.19 -8.58
CA PHE A 60 -3.78 -5.77 -7.19
C PHE A 60 -5.02 -6.28 -6.46
N ARG A 61 -4.85 -7.33 -5.66
CA ARG A 61 -5.98 -8.14 -5.20
C ARG A 61 -6.88 -7.45 -4.16
N LEU A 62 -6.43 -6.34 -3.58
CA LEU A 62 -7.25 -5.58 -2.63
C LEU A 62 -8.47 -4.92 -3.32
N PHE A 63 -8.39 -4.58 -4.61
CA PHE A 63 -9.49 -3.94 -5.35
C PHE A 63 -10.53 -4.95 -5.85
N ARG A 64 -11.79 -4.82 -5.43
CA ARG A 64 -12.86 -5.73 -5.87
C ARG A 64 -13.19 -5.64 -7.35
N GLU A 65 -12.89 -4.51 -7.99
CA GLU A 65 -13.28 -4.27 -9.37
C GLU A 65 -12.07 -3.85 -10.21
N GLU A 66 -11.92 -4.48 -11.38
CA GLU A 66 -10.84 -4.24 -12.32
C GLU A 66 -10.71 -2.77 -12.74
N ARG A 67 -11.82 -2.02 -12.80
CA ARG A 67 -11.80 -0.58 -13.14
C ARG A 67 -10.92 0.25 -12.20
N ASP A 68 -10.88 -0.11 -10.91
CA ASP A 68 -10.08 0.59 -9.92
C ASP A 68 -8.58 0.33 -10.15
N PHE A 69 -8.24 -0.88 -10.58
CA PHE A 69 -6.87 -1.24 -10.96
C PHE A 69 -6.46 -0.64 -12.31
N ALA A 70 -7.35 -0.65 -13.30
CA ALA A 70 -7.10 -0.09 -14.63
C ALA A 70 -6.80 1.42 -14.57
N LEU A 71 -7.47 2.16 -13.68
CA LEU A 71 -7.15 3.56 -13.40
C LEU A 71 -5.68 3.73 -12.97
N GLN A 72 -5.18 2.87 -12.08
CA GLN A 72 -3.80 2.92 -11.60
C GLN A 72 -2.80 2.54 -12.69
N VAL A 73 -3.08 1.50 -13.48
CA VAL A 73 -2.24 1.10 -14.63
C VAL A 73 -2.12 2.25 -15.63
N SER A 74 -3.24 2.92 -15.95
CA SER A 74 -3.25 4.06 -16.87
C SER A 74 -2.52 5.28 -16.31
N ALA A 75 -2.64 5.55 -15.01
CA ALA A 75 -1.98 6.68 -14.36
C ALA A 75 -0.47 6.49 -14.28
N LEU A 76 -0.02 5.27 -13.99
CA LEU A 76 1.41 4.91 -14.01
C LEU A 76 1.95 4.99 -15.43
N GLY A 77 1.49 4.18 -16.38
CA GLY A 77 1.86 4.33 -17.80
C GLY A 77 3.35 4.57 -18.10
N GLY A 78 4.26 3.92 -17.36
CA GLY A 78 5.72 4.10 -17.46
C GLY A 78 6.32 5.28 -16.66
N ARG A 79 5.50 6.03 -15.92
CA ARG A 79 5.89 7.13 -15.03
C ARG A 79 6.22 6.63 -13.63
N SER A 80 6.80 7.51 -12.82
CA SER A 80 6.95 7.28 -11.38
C SER A 80 5.60 7.31 -10.66
N ILE A 81 5.55 6.75 -9.44
CA ILE A 81 4.39 6.75 -8.57
C ILE A 81 4.00 8.18 -8.20
N LEU A 82 4.97 9.06 -7.93
CA LEU A 82 4.72 10.49 -7.70
C LEU A 82 4.04 11.17 -8.89
N ALA A 83 4.55 10.97 -10.10
CA ALA A 83 3.97 11.54 -11.31
C ALA A 83 2.56 10.98 -11.60
N ALA A 84 2.32 9.71 -11.28
CA ALA A 84 1.00 9.10 -11.33
C ALA A 84 0.03 9.73 -10.32
N GLU A 85 0.48 9.97 -9.08
CA GLU A 85 -0.33 10.65 -8.06
C GLU A 85 -0.70 12.08 -8.49
N GLN A 86 0.23 12.85 -9.05
CA GLN A 86 -0.06 14.20 -9.57
C GLN A 86 -1.08 14.19 -10.72
N SER A 87 -0.99 13.18 -11.60
CA SER A 87 -1.98 12.96 -12.67
C SER A 87 -3.36 12.63 -12.10
N LEU A 88 -3.42 11.74 -11.09
CA LEU A 88 -4.67 11.34 -10.43
C LEU A 88 -5.28 12.49 -9.61
N ALA A 89 -4.45 13.30 -8.97
CA ALA A 89 -4.87 14.52 -8.29
C ALA A 89 -5.56 15.46 -9.28
N THR A 90 -4.95 15.71 -10.45
CA THR A 90 -5.55 16.55 -11.50
C THR A 90 -6.88 15.96 -12.01
N GLN A 91 -6.92 14.65 -12.32
CA GLN A 91 -8.13 13.97 -12.79
C GLN A 91 -9.28 13.98 -11.77
N SER A 92 -8.95 14.03 -10.47
CA SER A 92 -9.92 14.09 -9.37
C SER A 92 -10.24 15.51 -8.91
N ASP A 93 -9.73 16.54 -9.60
CA ASP A 93 -9.83 17.94 -9.20
C ASP A 93 -9.33 18.16 -7.76
N GLY A 94 -8.25 17.48 -7.39
CA GLY A 94 -7.62 17.54 -6.06
C GLY A 94 -8.48 17.01 -4.91
N ARG A 95 -9.58 16.29 -5.20
CA ARG A 95 -10.46 15.67 -4.19
C ARG A 95 -10.07 14.23 -3.84
N GLY A 96 -9.07 13.70 -4.53
CA GLY A 96 -8.52 12.37 -4.30
C GLY A 96 -9.18 11.30 -5.15
N TRP A 97 -8.37 10.38 -5.67
CA TRP A 97 -8.82 9.23 -6.48
C TRP A 97 -9.45 8.12 -5.64
N ALA A 98 -8.98 7.90 -4.41
CA ALA A 98 -9.42 6.80 -3.53
C ALA A 98 -10.88 6.89 -3.09
N ARG A 99 -11.50 8.09 -3.16
CA ARG A 99 -12.88 8.34 -2.70
C ARG A 99 -13.90 7.42 -3.35
N ASN A 100 -13.66 7.03 -4.59
CA ASN A 100 -14.55 6.16 -5.34
C ASN A 100 -14.25 4.69 -5.05
N THR A 101 -13.02 4.33 -4.70
CA THR A 101 -12.54 2.96 -4.51
C THR A 101 -12.77 2.41 -3.11
N LEU A 102 -12.81 3.26 -2.07
CA LEU A 102 -12.93 2.87 -0.66
C LEU A 102 -14.04 1.83 -0.36
N GLY A 103 -15.20 1.94 -1.02
CA GLY A 103 -16.33 1.01 -0.82
C GLY A 103 -16.18 -0.35 -1.52
N ARG A 104 -15.09 -0.56 -2.27
CA ARG A 104 -14.88 -1.69 -3.18
C ARG A 104 -13.55 -2.41 -2.89
N LEU A 105 -13.25 -2.62 -1.61
CA LEU A 105 -12.03 -3.30 -1.18
C LEU A 105 -12.33 -4.69 -0.63
N CYS A 106 -11.40 -5.62 -0.75
CA CYS A 106 -11.45 -6.93 -0.09
C CYS A 106 -11.14 -6.87 1.42
N ILE A 107 -11.15 -5.67 2.01
CA ILE A 107 -11.03 -5.43 3.44
C ILE A 107 -12.24 -4.63 3.89
N ASP A 108 -12.77 -4.91 5.07
CA ASP A 108 -13.84 -4.12 5.67
C ASP A 108 -13.28 -2.91 6.45
N GLN A 109 -14.17 -2.02 6.90
CA GLN A 109 -13.77 -0.83 7.68
C GLN A 109 -13.21 -1.18 9.07
N ALA A 110 -13.40 -2.40 9.56
CA ALA A 110 -12.73 -2.89 10.76
C ALA A 110 -11.32 -3.41 10.47
N GLY A 111 -10.86 -3.36 9.21
CA GLY A 111 -9.53 -3.78 8.80
C GLY A 111 -9.40 -5.29 8.63
N ARG A 112 -10.52 -6.02 8.55
CA ARG A 112 -10.53 -7.48 8.37
C ARG A 112 -10.69 -7.84 6.91
N VAL A 113 -9.91 -8.82 6.47
CA VAL A 113 -10.03 -9.40 5.14
C VAL A 113 -11.42 -10.02 4.97
N SER A 114 -12.10 -9.67 3.87
CA SER A 114 -13.34 -10.31 3.46
C SER A 114 -13.05 -11.71 2.94
N GLU A 115 -13.60 -12.73 3.61
CA GLU A 115 -13.37 -14.13 3.25
C GLU A 115 -14.71 -14.89 3.25
N PRO A 116 -15.26 -15.30 2.09
CA PRO A 116 -14.73 -15.03 0.74
C PRO A 116 -14.87 -13.55 0.34
N CYS A 117 -13.94 -13.06 -0.49
CA CYS A 117 -14.11 -11.77 -1.17
C CYS A 117 -14.81 -11.98 -2.51
N THR A 118 -15.71 -11.08 -2.92
CA THR A 118 -16.26 -11.07 -4.28
C THR A 118 -15.45 -10.09 -5.13
N ARG A 119 -14.63 -10.60 -6.05
CA ARG A 119 -13.78 -9.85 -6.98
C ARG A 119 -14.25 -10.07 -8.41
N ASP A 120 -14.54 -8.99 -9.13
CA ASP A 120 -15.04 -9.03 -10.51
C ASP A 120 -16.23 -10.00 -10.69
N GLY A 121 -17.13 -10.01 -9.70
CA GLY A 121 -18.31 -10.89 -9.64
C GLY A 121 -18.05 -12.33 -9.17
N VAL A 122 -16.79 -12.71 -8.93
CA VAL A 122 -16.39 -14.07 -8.52
C VAL A 122 -16.05 -14.12 -7.04
N LYS A 123 -16.62 -15.08 -6.30
CA LYS A 123 -16.23 -15.35 -4.92
C LYS A 123 -14.93 -16.12 -4.90
N GLU A 124 -13.89 -15.56 -4.28
CA GLU A 124 -12.59 -16.20 -4.11
C GLU A 124 -12.05 -15.99 -2.70
N SER A 125 -11.14 -16.86 -2.27
CA SER A 125 -10.38 -16.62 -1.03
C SER A 125 -9.35 -15.53 -1.27
N TYR A 126 -9.30 -14.55 -0.37
CA TYR A 126 -8.37 -13.45 -0.49
C TYR A 126 -6.94 -13.87 -0.20
N LEU A 127 -6.71 -14.66 0.84
CA LEU A 127 -5.34 -15.07 1.22
C LEU A 127 -4.83 -16.28 0.42
N THR A 128 -5.73 -17.12 -0.08
CA THR A 128 -5.38 -18.38 -0.77
C THR A 128 -6.19 -18.55 -2.06
N PRO A 129 -5.90 -17.77 -3.12
CA PRO A 129 -6.57 -17.95 -4.41
C PRO A 129 -6.23 -19.31 -5.01
N VAL A 130 -7.20 -19.90 -5.70
CA VAL A 130 -7.04 -21.18 -6.40
C VAL A 130 -6.83 -21.01 -7.91
N ASP A 131 -7.12 -19.83 -8.43
CA ASP A 131 -6.97 -19.44 -9.82
C ASP A 131 -6.86 -17.91 -9.94
N HIS A 132 -6.45 -17.43 -11.11
CA HIS A 132 -6.35 -16.01 -11.42
C HIS A 132 -6.96 -15.71 -12.80
N PRO A 133 -7.68 -14.58 -12.97
CA PRO A 133 -8.14 -14.14 -14.27
C PRO A 133 -6.95 -13.61 -15.09
N VAL A 134 -6.85 -14.04 -16.34
CA VAL A 134 -5.81 -13.61 -17.30
C VAL A 134 -6.44 -13.20 -18.63
N THR A 135 -5.75 -12.32 -19.33
CA THR A 135 -5.97 -11.99 -20.74
C THR A 135 -4.79 -12.50 -21.54
N VAL A 136 -5.06 -13.21 -22.62
CA VAL A 136 -4.06 -13.81 -23.53
C VAL A 136 -4.28 -13.25 -24.93
N ARG A 137 -3.19 -12.88 -25.59
CA ARG A 137 -3.18 -12.27 -26.94
C ARG A 137 -2.03 -12.86 -27.75
N LEU A 138 -2.23 -12.94 -29.05
CA LEU A 138 -1.12 -13.12 -29.99
C LEU A 138 -0.59 -11.73 -30.37
N THR A 139 0.71 -11.53 -30.28
CA THR A 139 1.38 -10.27 -30.67
C THR A 139 2.56 -10.56 -31.59
N GLY A 140 3.14 -9.52 -32.19
CA GLY A 140 4.19 -9.65 -33.22
C GLY A 140 3.64 -9.57 -34.64
N ALA A 141 4.29 -10.24 -35.59
CA ALA A 141 3.94 -10.21 -37.01
C ALA A 141 2.74 -11.12 -37.36
N VAL A 142 1.56 -10.82 -36.78
CA VAL A 142 0.34 -11.59 -37.01
C VAL A 142 -0.29 -11.22 -38.36
N PRO A 143 -0.55 -12.18 -39.27
CA PRO A 143 -1.18 -11.89 -40.56
C PRO A 143 -2.60 -11.31 -40.39
N VAL A 144 -2.94 -10.29 -41.17
CA VAL A 144 -4.27 -9.65 -41.13
C VAL A 144 -5.35 -10.64 -41.56
N GLY A 145 -6.41 -10.77 -40.76
CA GLY A 145 -7.51 -11.71 -41.00
C GLY A 145 -7.16 -13.18 -40.74
N ALA A 146 -6.04 -13.45 -40.07
CA ALA A 146 -5.68 -14.79 -39.65
C ALA A 146 -6.67 -15.33 -38.60
N THR A 147 -6.92 -16.64 -38.67
CA THR A 147 -7.70 -17.37 -37.67
C THR A 147 -6.74 -18.08 -36.70
N CYS A 148 -6.97 -17.91 -35.41
CA CYS A 148 -6.19 -18.51 -34.34
C CYS A 148 -6.98 -19.60 -33.63
N ALA A 149 -6.48 -20.84 -33.71
CA ALA A 149 -6.98 -21.98 -32.95
C ALA A 149 -6.14 -22.17 -31.68
N TRP A 150 -6.69 -21.74 -30.55
CA TRP A 150 -6.07 -21.79 -29.23
C TRP A 150 -6.40 -23.08 -28.49
N THR A 151 -5.41 -23.65 -27.81
CA THR A 151 -5.53 -24.79 -26.90
C THR A 151 -4.89 -24.44 -25.56
N PHE A 152 -5.64 -24.62 -24.47
CA PHE A 152 -5.20 -24.43 -23.09
C PHE A 152 -5.26 -25.75 -22.34
N GLU A 153 -4.13 -26.23 -21.84
CA GLU A 153 -3.99 -27.48 -21.08
C GLU A 153 -4.38 -27.26 -19.60
N ASP A 154 -5.62 -26.81 -19.35
CA ASP A 154 -6.15 -26.43 -18.02
C ASP A 154 -7.18 -27.42 -17.44
N GLY A 155 -7.44 -28.52 -18.14
CA GLY A 155 -8.38 -29.57 -17.78
C GLY A 155 -8.29 -30.80 -18.71
N ASP A 156 -9.14 -31.79 -18.46
CA ASP A 156 -9.33 -32.95 -19.35
C ASP A 156 -10.83 -33.06 -19.69
N PRO A 157 -11.25 -32.79 -20.95
CA PRO A 157 -10.41 -32.42 -22.09
C PRO A 157 -9.84 -30.98 -22.00
N PRO A 158 -8.77 -30.65 -22.74
CA PRO A 158 -8.23 -29.29 -22.82
C PRO A 158 -9.26 -28.28 -23.34
N ARG A 159 -9.18 -27.02 -22.88
CA ARG A 159 -10.05 -25.96 -23.41
C ARG A 159 -9.54 -25.52 -24.78
N GLN A 160 -10.42 -25.50 -25.76
CA GLN A 160 -10.12 -25.03 -27.12
C GLN A 160 -10.99 -23.84 -27.51
N SER A 161 -10.44 -22.93 -28.32
CA SER A 161 -11.16 -21.77 -28.85
C SER A 161 -10.62 -21.38 -30.21
N THR A 162 -11.49 -21.09 -31.18
CA THR A 162 -11.09 -20.63 -32.53
C THR A 162 -11.75 -19.29 -32.82
N LEU A 163 -10.94 -18.27 -33.05
CA LEU A 163 -11.37 -16.87 -33.25
C LEU A 163 -10.38 -16.14 -34.16
N ASP A 164 -10.73 -14.92 -34.56
CA ASP A 164 -9.81 -13.99 -35.20
C ASP A 164 -8.58 -13.75 -34.29
N CYS A 165 -7.38 -13.76 -34.85
CA CYS A 165 -6.14 -13.59 -34.09
C CYS A 165 -6.01 -12.23 -33.36
N ALA A 166 -6.78 -11.22 -33.75
CA ALA A 166 -6.84 -9.93 -33.08
C ALA A 166 -7.65 -9.96 -31.77
N GLU A 167 -8.55 -10.94 -31.62
CA GLU A 167 -9.44 -11.03 -30.46
C GLU A 167 -8.69 -11.63 -29.24
N PRO A 168 -8.74 -10.97 -28.07
CA PRO A 168 -8.12 -11.50 -26.86
C PRO A 168 -8.93 -12.64 -26.25
N ILE A 169 -8.25 -13.60 -25.62
CA ILE A 169 -8.90 -14.64 -24.80
C ILE A 169 -8.82 -14.26 -23.32
N ASN A 170 -9.99 -14.20 -22.69
CA ASN A 170 -10.11 -14.03 -21.25
C ASN A 170 -10.48 -15.36 -20.59
N LEU A 171 -9.68 -15.79 -19.61
CA LEU A 171 -9.91 -17.03 -18.88
C LEU A 171 -9.41 -16.94 -17.44
N ARG A 172 -9.78 -17.91 -16.59
CA ARG A 172 -9.12 -18.13 -15.29
C ARG A 172 -8.19 -19.33 -15.40
N VAL A 173 -6.96 -19.16 -14.93
CA VAL A 173 -5.94 -20.22 -14.91
C VAL A 173 -5.66 -20.64 -13.48
N ARG A 174 -5.46 -21.94 -13.24
CA ARG A 174 -5.24 -22.48 -11.88
C ARG A 174 -3.93 -21.95 -11.30
N TYR A 175 -3.96 -21.59 -10.03
CA TYR A 175 -2.77 -21.22 -9.27
C TYR A 175 -1.97 -22.49 -8.87
N GLY A 176 -0.64 -22.39 -8.86
CA GLY A 176 0.27 -23.47 -8.47
C GLY A 176 0.58 -24.52 -9.55
N ARG A 177 -0.02 -24.42 -10.75
CA ARG A 177 0.31 -25.29 -11.89
C ARG A 177 0.42 -24.45 -13.16
N ALA A 178 1.54 -24.59 -13.88
CA ALA A 178 1.69 -23.98 -15.20
C ALA A 178 0.65 -24.55 -16.17
N THR A 179 0.01 -23.67 -16.93
CA THR A 179 -0.95 -24.02 -17.99
C THR A 179 -0.24 -23.88 -19.33
N PRO A 180 0.15 -24.99 -20.00
CA PRO A 180 0.62 -24.94 -21.37
C PRO A 180 -0.44 -24.35 -22.30
N VAL A 181 -0.01 -23.46 -23.19
CA VAL A 181 -0.86 -22.81 -24.19
C VAL A 181 -0.23 -23.00 -25.56
N THR A 182 -1.06 -23.41 -26.52
CA THR A 182 -0.70 -23.52 -27.93
C THR A 182 -1.67 -22.70 -28.76
N VAL A 183 -1.18 -21.99 -29.77
CA VAL A 183 -2.02 -21.37 -30.79
C VAL A 183 -1.51 -21.76 -32.17
N ASP A 184 -2.44 -22.25 -33.00
CA ASP A 184 -2.23 -22.51 -34.42
C ASP A 184 -2.86 -21.39 -35.23
N VAL A 185 -2.02 -20.67 -35.99
CA VAL A 185 -2.35 -19.49 -36.77
C VAL A 185 -2.50 -19.91 -38.23
N SER A 186 -3.69 -19.71 -38.79
CA SER A 186 -3.99 -20.04 -40.19
C SER A 186 -4.32 -18.76 -40.97
N SER A 187 -3.63 -18.53 -42.08
CA SER A 187 -3.87 -17.39 -42.99
C SER A 187 -3.87 -17.87 -44.45
N GLY A 188 -5.06 -18.05 -45.03
CA GLY A 188 -5.19 -18.50 -46.42
C GLY A 188 -4.72 -19.94 -46.64
N PRO A 189 -4.07 -20.26 -47.77
CA PRO A 189 -3.69 -21.63 -48.14
C PRO A 189 -2.36 -22.11 -47.51
N ASP A 190 -1.64 -21.24 -46.80
CA ASP A 190 -0.36 -21.58 -46.20
C ASP A 190 -0.51 -22.54 -45.01
N ALA A 191 0.55 -23.29 -44.71
CA ALA A 191 0.55 -24.20 -43.58
C ALA A 191 0.41 -23.43 -42.25
N PRO A 192 -0.38 -23.93 -41.27
CA PRO A 192 -0.55 -23.25 -40.01
C PRO A 192 0.78 -23.05 -39.27
N LEU A 193 0.97 -21.85 -38.74
CA LEU A 193 2.10 -21.51 -37.88
C LEU A 193 1.73 -21.79 -36.43
N ARG A 194 2.64 -22.36 -35.64
CA ARG A 194 2.39 -22.65 -34.22
C ARG A 194 3.26 -21.81 -33.31
N VAL A 195 2.63 -21.29 -32.26
CA VAL A 195 3.29 -20.61 -31.15
C VAL A 195 2.85 -21.29 -29.85
N THR A 196 3.79 -21.46 -28.91
CA THR A 196 3.51 -22.08 -27.61
C THR A 196 4.09 -21.25 -26.48
N THR A 197 3.47 -21.32 -25.31
CA THR A 197 3.97 -20.72 -24.07
C THR A 197 3.43 -21.48 -22.85
N GLN A 198 3.85 -21.08 -21.65
CA GLN A 198 3.26 -21.54 -20.40
C GLN A 198 2.77 -20.33 -19.59
N ILE A 199 1.53 -20.41 -19.11
CA ILE A 199 0.98 -19.43 -18.19
C ILE A 199 1.14 -19.95 -16.76
N ALA A 200 1.94 -19.25 -15.97
CA ALA A 200 2.12 -19.53 -14.55
C ALA A 200 2.09 -18.20 -13.77
N VAL A 201 0.96 -17.93 -13.12
CA VAL A 201 0.79 -16.69 -12.35
C VAL A 201 1.57 -16.80 -11.04
N ARG A 202 2.44 -15.82 -10.79
CA ARG A 202 3.11 -15.64 -9.50
C ARG A 202 2.27 -14.72 -8.61
N ASP A 203 1.69 -15.24 -7.54
CA ASP A 203 0.96 -14.44 -6.55
C ASP A 203 1.88 -14.08 -5.39
N ILE A 204 2.17 -12.78 -5.25
CA ILE A 204 3.07 -12.24 -4.24
C ILE A 204 2.26 -11.80 -3.02
N PHE A 205 2.55 -12.39 -1.87
CA PHE A 205 1.96 -12.02 -0.59
C PHE A 205 2.81 -10.99 0.15
N ILE A 206 2.29 -9.78 0.28
CA ILE A 206 2.94 -8.65 0.96
C ILE A 206 2.13 -8.28 2.21
N ALA A 207 2.81 -8.05 3.34
CA ALA A 207 2.22 -7.45 4.52
C ALA A 207 2.82 -6.06 4.79
N GLY A 208 1.96 -5.09 5.08
CA GLY A 208 2.37 -3.74 5.48
C GLY A 208 2.22 -3.54 6.98
N LEU A 209 3.32 -3.31 7.69
CA LEU A 209 3.35 -3.12 9.14
C LEU A 209 4.00 -1.77 9.48
N GLY A 210 3.71 -1.24 10.67
CA GLY A 210 4.35 -0.03 11.15
C GLY A 210 3.42 0.95 11.86
N ASP A 211 3.89 2.18 11.97
CA ASP A 211 3.21 3.29 12.63
C ASP A 211 2.34 4.13 11.67
N SER A 212 2.13 5.41 12.00
CA SER A 212 1.29 6.36 11.27
C SER A 212 1.81 6.67 9.87
N ILE A 213 3.14 6.65 9.67
CA ILE A 213 3.75 6.86 8.36
C ILE A 213 3.49 5.64 7.46
N ALA A 214 3.55 4.44 8.05
CA ALA A 214 3.18 3.22 7.33
C ALA A 214 1.66 3.13 7.05
N SER A 215 0.81 3.62 7.96
CA SER A 215 -0.66 3.55 7.79
C SER A 215 -1.20 4.55 6.75
N GLY A 216 -0.47 5.64 6.49
CA GLY A 216 -0.90 6.71 5.59
C GLY A 216 -1.73 7.79 6.28
N GLU A 217 -1.49 8.02 7.57
CA GLU A 217 -2.12 9.11 8.31
C GLU A 217 -1.90 10.47 7.62
N GLY A 218 -2.85 11.41 7.78
CA GLY A 218 -2.85 12.67 7.04
C GLY A 218 -3.57 12.62 5.69
N ASN A 219 -3.93 11.43 5.21
CA ASN A 219 -4.47 11.25 3.86
C ASN A 219 -5.71 10.33 3.86
N PRO A 220 -6.85 10.73 4.44
CA PRO A 220 -8.07 9.93 4.45
C PRO A 220 -8.60 9.62 3.05
N ASP A 221 -8.96 8.36 2.76
CA ASP A 221 -9.50 7.95 1.45
C ASP A 221 -10.67 8.83 0.93
N ARG A 222 -11.45 9.39 1.86
CA ARG A 222 -12.33 10.53 1.59
C ARG A 222 -12.02 11.65 2.58
N PRO A 223 -11.51 12.81 2.13
CA PRO A 223 -11.30 13.95 3.01
C PRO A 223 -12.64 14.49 3.52
N VAL A 224 -12.58 15.25 4.61
CA VAL A 224 -13.75 15.96 5.14
C VAL A 224 -14.28 16.94 4.08
N VAL A 225 -15.60 17.06 3.98
CA VAL A 225 -16.21 18.11 3.16
C VAL A 225 -16.36 19.34 4.06
N LEU A 226 -15.76 20.46 3.66
CA LEU A 226 -15.72 21.68 4.47
C LEU A 226 -16.95 22.57 4.24
N SER A 227 -17.41 23.21 5.30
CA SER A 227 -18.41 24.27 5.26
C SER A 227 -17.71 25.62 5.13
N ASP A 228 -18.30 26.54 4.35
CA ASP A 228 -17.79 27.91 4.26
C ASP A 228 -18.09 28.72 5.53
N ASP A 229 -19.10 28.27 6.28
CA ASP A 229 -19.44 28.78 7.60
C ASP A 229 -18.42 28.46 8.69
N GLY A 230 -18.32 29.36 9.67
CA GLY A 230 -17.61 29.15 10.92
C GLY A 230 -18.30 28.15 11.84
N PHE A 231 -17.46 27.37 12.52
CA PHE A 231 -17.77 26.49 13.63
C PHE A 231 -17.00 26.96 14.86
N CYS A 232 -17.72 27.14 15.97
CA CYS A 232 -17.18 27.68 17.19
C CYS A 232 -16.38 26.64 17.98
N PHE A 233 -15.22 27.05 18.46
CA PHE A 233 -14.46 26.35 19.48
C PHE A 233 -14.32 27.25 20.69
N ARG A 234 -14.57 26.71 21.87
CA ARG A 234 -14.14 27.34 23.11
C ARG A 234 -12.62 27.31 23.11
N SER A 235 -12.03 28.28 23.77
CA SER A 235 -10.59 28.31 23.99
C SER A 235 -10.37 28.37 25.49
N TYR A 236 -9.44 27.55 25.99
CA TYR A 236 -9.01 27.69 27.37
C TYR A 236 -8.47 29.11 27.64
N LEU A 237 -7.98 29.82 26.61
CA LEU A 237 -7.17 31.04 26.78
C LEU A 237 -7.27 32.06 25.60
N GLY A 238 -8.37 32.12 24.83
CA GLY A 238 -8.47 32.95 23.60
C GLY A 238 -9.42 34.15 23.67
N GLY A 239 -8.90 35.38 23.48
CA GLY A 239 -9.65 36.64 23.28
C GLY A 239 -10.55 37.08 24.45
N PRO A 240 -11.19 38.27 24.38
CA PRO A 240 -12.11 38.74 25.43
C PRO A 240 -13.32 37.82 25.67
N ALA A 241 -13.61 36.90 24.74
CA ALA A 241 -14.80 36.04 24.75
C ALA A 241 -14.54 34.54 25.03
N GLY A 242 -13.28 34.08 25.13
CA GLY A 242 -12.98 32.67 25.42
C GLY A 242 -13.34 31.68 24.30
N MET A 243 -13.42 32.14 23.05
CA MET A 243 -13.85 31.33 21.89
C MET A 243 -13.26 31.86 20.57
N TYR A 244 -13.23 31.02 19.54
CA TYR A 244 -12.81 31.36 18.18
C TYR A 244 -13.57 30.49 17.16
N PHE A 245 -13.60 30.91 15.89
CA PHE A 245 -14.29 30.17 14.82
C PHE A 245 -13.31 29.68 13.77
N ARG A 246 -13.57 28.47 13.24
CA ARG A 246 -12.85 27.85 12.11
C ARG A 246 -13.84 27.17 11.16
N PRO A 247 -13.47 26.85 9.91
CA PRO A 247 -14.39 26.19 8.99
C PRO A 247 -15.01 24.92 9.55
N GLY A 248 -16.33 24.78 9.42
CA GLY A 248 -17.06 23.59 9.88
C GLY A 248 -17.02 22.42 8.87
N ARG A 249 -17.83 21.38 9.15
CA ARG A 249 -18.10 20.29 8.20
C ARG A 249 -19.38 20.55 7.41
N ALA A 250 -19.32 20.45 6.10
CA ALA A 250 -20.50 20.54 5.25
C ALA A 250 -21.49 19.43 5.58
N GLY A 251 -22.78 19.77 5.60
CA GLY A 251 -23.85 18.82 5.93
C GLY A 251 -23.94 18.44 7.41
N PHE A 252 -23.11 19.01 8.28
CA PHE A 252 -23.29 18.88 9.72
C PHE A 252 -24.63 19.49 10.15
N LYS A 253 -25.42 18.71 10.89
CA LYS A 253 -26.71 19.11 11.46
C LYS A 253 -26.57 19.18 12.97
N GLY A 254 -26.25 20.37 13.48
CA GLY A 254 -26.18 20.64 14.91
C GLY A 254 -25.79 22.08 15.22
N ALA A 255 -25.62 22.37 16.50
CA ALA A 255 -25.16 23.68 16.99
C ALA A 255 -23.77 24.03 16.42
N ARG A 256 -23.64 25.21 15.80
CA ARG A 256 -22.35 25.75 15.33
C ARG A 256 -21.74 26.73 16.33
N ALA A 257 -22.55 27.32 17.20
CA ALA A 257 -22.14 28.29 18.20
C ALA A 257 -21.95 27.61 19.57
N CYS A 258 -20.91 28.01 20.31
CA CYS A 258 -20.49 27.37 21.56
C CYS A 258 -21.51 27.48 22.72
N ASP A 259 -22.46 28.40 22.63
CA ASP A 259 -23.50 28.70 23.61
C ASP A 259 -24.79 27.88 23.38
N THR A 260 -24.84 27.11 22.30
CA THR A 260 -25.96 26.23 21.95
C THR A 260 -25.55 24.77 22.04
N SER A 261 -26.36 23.93 22.68
CA SER A 261 -26.17 22.47 22.70
C SER A 261 -27.50 21.78 22.43
N ASP A 262 -27.48 20.80 21.54
CA ASP A 262 -28.66 20.03 21.12
C ASP A 262 -28.60 18.54 21.52
N GLY A 263 -27.56 18.12 22.25
CA GLY A 263 -27.37 16.75 22.72
C GLY A 263 -27.15 15.67 21.63
N SER A 264 -27.24 16.01 20.34
CA SER A 264 -27.10 15.07 19.20
C SER A 264 -25.89 15.37 18.30
N SER A 265 -25.25 16.51 18.55
CA SER A 265 -24.14 17.08 17.78
C SER A 265 -22.95 16.14 17.57
N LEU A 266 -22.58 15.30 18.54
CA LEU A 266 -21.40 14.42 18.41
C LEU A 266 -21.55 13.38 17.29
N GLN A 267 -22.70 12.69 17.25
CA GLN A 267 -22.96 11.65 16.27
C GLN A 267 -23.09 12.24 14.86
N ASN A 268 -23.78 13.38 14.73
CA ASN A 268 -23.93 14.07 13.45
C ASN A 268 -22.58 14.60 12.94
N TRP A 269 -21.73 15.09 13.84
CA TRP A 269 -20.38 15.52 13.50
C TRP A 269 -19.56 14.36 12.92
N GLN A 270 -19.55 13.20 13.60
CA GLN A 270 -18.81 12.03 13.15
C GLN A 270 -19.26 11.49 11.80
N ARG A 271 -20.56 11.51 11.51
CA ARG A 271 -21.09 11.09 10.20
C ARG A 271 -20.56 11.93 9.03
N ALA A 272 -20.25 13.21 9.28
CA ALA A 272 -19.68 14.12 8.29
C ALA A 272 -18.14 14.09 8.24
N GLY A 273 -17.49 13.19 8.98
CA GLY A 273 -16.03 13.10 9.05
C GLY A 273 -15.37 12.52 7.82
N ALA A 274 -14.04 12.70 7.78
CA ALA A 274 -13.19 12.00 6.83
C ALA A 274 -13.33 10.48 6.96
N GLN A 275 -13.09 9.75 5.87
CA GLN A 275 -13.23 8.30 5.84
C GLN A 275 -11.91 7.64 5.46
N TRP A 276 -11.58 6.58 6.19
CA TRP A 276 -10.38 5.78 6.04
C TRP A 276 -10.77 4.34 5.66
N MET A 277 -9.88 3.64 4.96
CA MET A 277 -9.95 2.19 4.74
C MET A 277 -10.06 1.44 6.07
N ASN A 278 -9.34 1.91 7.10
CA ASN A 278 -9.57 1.50 8.48
C ASN A 278 -9.50 2.73 9.41
N PRO A 279 -10.64 3.21 9.95
CA PRO A 279 -10.65 4.36 10.85
C PRO A 279 -9.91 4.12 12.17
N ALA A 280 -9.93 2.90 12.71
CA ALA A 280 -9.31 2.61 14.00
C ALA A 280 -7.78 2.80 13.98
N CYS A 281 -7.17 2.63 12.81
CA CYS A 281 -5.73 2.70 12.56
C CYS A 281 -5.33 3.78 11.55
N HIS A 282 -6.25 4.67 11.15
CA HIS A 282 -6.07 5.62 10.03
C HIS A 282 -5.34 4.97 8.83
N ARG A 283 -5.72 3.73 8.48
CA ARG A 283 -5.14 3.07 7.30
C ARG A 283 -5.77 3.68 6.06
N SER A 284 -4.92 4.03 5.10
CA SER A 284 -5.33 4.70 3.88
C SER A 284 -4.75 4.01 2.63
N LEU A 285 -5.52 4.03 1.54
CA LEU A 285 -4.99 3.73 0.21
C LEU A 285 -3.91 4.74 -0.21
N TYR A 286 -3.81 5.89 0.49
CA TYR A 286 -2.76 6.90 0.33
C TYR A 286 -1.40 6.55 0.96
N SER A 287 -1.29 5.47 1.75
CA SER A 287 -0.01 5.02 2.31
C SER A 287 1.02 4.67 1.23
N TYR A 288 2.30 4.90 1.53
CA TYR A 288 3.40 4.49 0.64
C TYR A 288 3.38 2.97 0.39
N GLN A 289 2.98 2.19 1.41
CA GLN A 289 2.93 0.72 1.34
C GLN A 289 1.90 0.24 0.31
N THR A 290 0.70 0.82 0.35
CA THR A 290 -0.35 0.50 -0.63
C THR A 290 0.06 0.95 -2.03
N ARG A 291 0.62 2.17 -2.15
CA ARG A 291 1.08 2.73 -3.43
C ARG A 291 2.14 1.86 -4.10
N MET A 292 3.14 1.43 -3.34
CA MET A 292 4.19 0.55 -3.84
C MET A 292 3.59 -0.78 -4.29
N ALA A 293 2.70 -1.39 -3.50
CA ALA A 293 2.06 -2.66 -3.86
C ALA A 293 1.18 -2.56 -5.13
N ILE A 294 0.47 -1.44 -5.32
CA ILE A 294 -0.26 -1.14 -6.57
C ILE A 294 0.72 -1.03 -7.74
N ALA A 295 1.79 -0.26 -7.59
CA ALA A 295 2.77 -0.04 -8.64
C ALA A 295 3.51 -1.32 -9.02
N LEU A 296 3.86 -2.15 -8.04
CA LEU A 296 4.44 -3.48 -8.24
C LEU A 296 3.53 -4.34 -9.13
N ALA A 297 2.22 -4.38 -8.82
CA ALA A 297 1.26 -5.13 -9.62
C ALA A 297 1.07 -4.53 -11.03
N ALA A 298 1.08 -3.19 -11.15
CA ALA A 298 0.88 -2.51 -12.43
C ALA A 298 2.07 -2.68 -13.39
N GLN A 299 3.31 -2.66 -12.87
CA GLN A 299 4.54 -2.76 -13.68
C GLN A 299 4.92 -4.19 -14.04
N ASN A 300 4.30 -5.20 -13.42
CA ASN A 300 4.60 -6.62 -13.65
C ASN A 300 3.34 -7.34 -14.15
N PRO A 301 3.14 -7.52 -15.47
CA PRO A 301 1.89 -8.04 -16.03
C PRO A 301 1.55 -9.49 -15.62
N GLN A 302 2.56 -10.28 -15.28
CA GLN A 302 2.43 -11.72 -15.03
C GLN A 302 2.31 -12.10 -13.54
N ILE A 303 2.25 -11.11 -12.65
CA ILE A 303 2.08 -11.34 -11.21
C ILE A 303 0.67 -10.92 -10.74
N ALA A 304 0.25 -11.50 -9.62
CA ALA A 304 -0.78 -10.94 -8.77
C ALA A 304 -0.14 -10.46 -7.46
N VAL A 305 -0.70 -9.43 -6.84
CA VAL A 305 -0.24 -8.91 -5.54
C VAL A 305 -1.38 -9.04 -4.54
N THR A 306 -1.19 -9.91 -3.55
CA THR A 306 -2.04 -10.03 -2.36
C THR A 306 -1.43 -9.18 -1.26
N TYR A 307 -2.06 -8.05 -0.93
CA TYR A 307 -1.53 -7.11 0.06
C TYR A 307 -2.38 -7.11 1.35
N LEU A 308 -1.74 -7.27 2.50
CA LEU A 308 -2.38 -7.23 3.82
C LEU A 308 -1.91 -5.98 4.59
N PRO A 309 -2.73 -4.90 4.63
CA PRO A 309 -2.40 -3.69 5.36
C PRO A 309 -2.70 -3.85 6.86
N LEU A 310 -1.66 -3.83 7.70
CA LEU A 310 -1.74 -3.98 9.16
C LEU A 310 -1.24 -2.76 9.94
N ALA A 311 -0.44 -1.89 9.31
CA ALA A 311 0.10 -0.67 9.91
C ALA A 311 -0.97 0.15 10.66
N CYS A 312 -0.58 0.81 11.74
CA CYS A 312 -1.54 1.49 12.61
C CYS A 312 -0.94 2.75 13.22
N THR A 313 -1.66 3.86 13.12
CA THR A 313 -1.22 5.12 13.72
C THR A 313 -0.98 5.03 15.22
N GLY A 314 0.14 5.62 15.64
CA GLY A 314 0.64 5.66 17.00
C GLY A 314 1.07 4.30 17.56
N ALA A 315 1.31 3.30 16.70
CA ALA A 315 2.00 2.09 17.09
C ALA A 315 3.45 2.40 17.49
N THR A 316 3.89 1.80 18.60
CA THR A 316 5.30 1.59 18.94
C THR A 316 5.67 0.13 18.68
N ILE A 317 6.93 -0.26 18.85
CA ILE A 317 7.30 -1.67 18.81
C ILE A 317 6.63 -2.44 19.94
N ALA A 318 6.52 -1.86 21.15
CA ALA A 318 5.89 -2.53 22.27
C ALA A 318 4.35 -2.57 22.15
N GLU A 319 3.73 -1.41 21.94
CA GLU A 319 2.29 -1.22 21.84
C GLU A 319 1.85 -1.08 20.38
N GLY A 320 0.89 -1.89 19.93
CA GLY A 320 0.40 -1.88 18.56
C GLY A 320 1.09 -2.89 17.66
N MET A 321 2.42 -3.00 17.73
CA MET A 321 3.15 -4.05 17.01
C MET A 321 3.08 -5.41 17.75
N PHE A 322 3.37 -5.43 19.06
CA PHE A 322 3.35 -6.66 19.88
C PHE A 322 2.12 -6.83 20.78
N SER A 323 1.60 -5.74 21.35
CA SER A 323 0.36 -5.76 22.13
C SER A 323 -0.76 -5.00 21.41
N SER A 324 -2.00 -5.20 21.85
CA SER A 324 -3.12 -4.39 21.38
C SER A 324 -2.87 -2.92 21.70
N GLN A 325 -3.22 -2.04 20.78
CA GLN A 325 -3.22 -0.60 21.04
C GLN A 325 -4.65 -0.06 21.05
N ARG A 326 -4.78 1.18 21.49
CA ARG A 326 -6.05 1.88 21.44
C ARG A 326 -6.45 2.22 20.00
N ALA A 327 -7.74 2.07 19.67
CA ALA A 327 -8.28 2.57 18.40
C ALA A 327 -8.23 4.12 18.38
N ARG A 328 -8.00 4.73 17.22
CA ARG A 328 -8.03 6.20 17.10
C ARG A 328 -9.44 6.72 16.86
N GLU A 329 -10.13 6.12 15.90
CA GLU A 329 -11.51 6.48 15.57
C GLU A 329 -12.48 5.31 15.68
N CYS A 330 -13.78 5.64 15.76
CA CYS A 330 -14.86 4.68 15.69
C CYS A 330 -15.24 4.44 14.23
N VAL A 331 -15.74 3.24 13.93
CA VAL A 331 -16.33 2.93 12.63
C VAL A 331 -17.71 3.56 12.55
N VAL A 332 -17.96 4.37 11.52
CA VAL A 332 -19.26 4.99 11.26
C VAL A 332 -20.09 4.04 10.37
N GLY A 333 -21.04 3.33 10.99
CA GLY A 333 -21.98 2.45 10.29
C GLY A 333 -23.30 3.14 9.94
N LYS A 334 -24.11 2.52 9.07
CA LYS A 334 -25.46 3.02 8.70
C LYS A 334 -26.37 3.23 9.91
N ASN A 335 -26.25 2.39 10.93
CA ASN A 335 -27.15 2.37 12.09
C ASN A 335 -26.54 3.00 13.36
N GLY A 336 -25.32 3.56 13.29
CA GLY A 336 -24.64 4.12 14.46
C GLY A 336 -23.13 4.02 14.41
N LEU A 337 -22.49 4.37 15.53
CA LEU A 337 -21.03 4.36 15.71
C LEU A 337 -20.62 3.06 16.39
N SER A 338 -19.59 2.40 15.87
CA SER A 338 -18.96 1.23 16.49
C SER A 338 -17.54 1.57 16.91
N CYS A 339 -17.34 1.76 18.21
CA CYS A 339 -16.03 2.09 18.78
C CYS A 339 -15.39 0.80 19.33
N GLN A 340 -14.43 0.21 18.60
CA GLN A 340 -13.80 -1.05 19.00
C GLN A 340 -12.96 -0.94 20.28
N GLY A 341 -12.68 0.27 20.78
CA GLY A 341 -11.91 0.52 22.00
C GLY A 341 -10.42 0.26 21.81
N THR A 342 -10.07 -0.95 21.37
CA THR A 342 -8.71 -1.38 21.00
C THR A 342 -8.69 -2.03 19.62
N VAL A 343 -7.50 -2.08 19.04
CA VAL A 343 -7.15 -2.88 17.85
C VAL A 343 -6.10 -3.91 18.26
N ASN A 344 -6.06 -5.05 17.57
CA ASN A 344 -5.13 -6.12 17.92
C ASN A 344 -3.69 -5.75 17.53
N ALA A 345 -2.73 -6.51 18.07
CA ALA A 345 -1.33 -6.41 17.70
C ALA A 345 -1.11 -6.82 16.24
N GLN A 346 -0.31 -6.06 15.50
CA GLN A 346 -0.02 -6.31 14.08
C GLN A 346 0.63 -7.67 13.84
N ILE A 347 1.59 -8.07 14.68
CA ILE A 347 2.24 -9.39 14.57
C ILE A 347 1.26 -10.53 14.82
N THR A 348 0.29 -10.33 15.72
CA THR A 348 -0.74 -11.34 15.99
C THR A 348 -1.66 -11.50 14.79
N GLU A 349 -2.17 -10.40 14.23
CA GLU A 349 -3.03 -10.45 13.03
C GLU A 349 -2.29 -11.09 11.83
N LEU A 350 -1.00 -10.79 11.65
CA LEU A 350 -0.19 -11.40 10.59
C LEU A 350 -0.04 -12.92 10.81
N ARG A 351 0.25 -13.37 12.03
CA ARG A 351 0.36 -14.80 12.36
C ARG A 351 -0.95 -15.54 12.14
N GLU A 352 -2.07 -14.92 12.49
CA GLU A 352 -3.40 -15.48 12.27
C GLU A 352 -3.70 -15.63 10.77
N ALA A 353 -3.40 -14.59 9.97
CA ALA A 353 -3.56 -14.63 8.52
C ALA A 353 -2.69 -15.71 7.87
N LEU A 354 -1.41 -15.81 8.24
CA LEU A 354 -0.49 -16.83 7.74
C LEU A 354 -0.93 -18.24 8.14
N SER A 355 -1.39 -18.42 9.39
CA SER A 355 -1.91 -19.70 9.87
C SER A 355 -3.17 -20.12 9.13
N ALA A 356 -4.06 -19.17 8.84
CA ALA A 356 -5.27 -19.42 8.05
C ALA A 356 -4.94 -19.80 6.60
N ALA A 357 -3.94 -19.14 5.99
CA ALA A 357 -3.47 -19.45 4.66
C ALA A 357 -2.82 -20.85 4.59
N ALA A 358 -1.90 -21.15 5.50
CA ALA A 358 -1.17 -22.42 5.56
C ALA A 358 -2.10 -23.64 5.70
N LYS A 359 -3.24 -23.49 6.39
CA LYS A 359 -4.26 -24.56 6.51
C LYS A 359 -4.87 -24.96 5.16
N ARG A 360 -4.95 -24.04 4.20
CA ARG A 360 -5.56 -24.27 2.87
C ARG A 360 -4.50 -24.49 1.79
N GLN A 361 -3.38 -23.79 1.89
CA GLN A 361 -2.25 -23.84 0.97
C GLN A 361 -0.94 -23.86 1.79
N PRO A 362 -0.40 -25.06 2.13
CA PRO A 362 0.79 -25.19 2.97
C PRO A 362 2.04 -24.48 2.42
N GLU A 363 2.15 -24.39 1.10
CA GLU A 363 3.25 -23.70 0.40
C GLU A 363 3.07 -22.17 0.36
N ARG A 364 1.93 -21.63 0.82
CA ARG A 364 1.68 -20.18 0.81
C ARG A 364 2.51 -19.51 1.90
N GLN A 365 3.52 -18.76 1.50
CA GLN A 365 4.40 -18.02 2.39
C GLN A 365 4.21 -16.51 2.23
N LEU A 366 4.77 -15.74 3.17
CA LEU A 366 4.89 -14.30 3.05
C LEU A 366 6.14 -13.97 2.23
N ASP A 367 5.98 -13.23 1.15
CA ASP A 367 7.07 -12.90 0.24
C ASP A 367 7.81 -11.62 0.67
N LEU A 368 7.09 -10.65 1.22
CA LEU A 368 7.62 -9.34 1.58
C LEU A 368 6.90 -8.73 2.78
N VAL A 369 7.66 -8.03 3.63
CA VAL A 369 7.13 -7.11 4.64
C VAL A 369 7.58 -5.70 4.31
N LEU A 370 6.65 -4.75 4.34
CA LEU A 370 6.95 -3.31 4.34
C LEU A 370 6.85 -2.79 5.76
N LEU A 371 7.83 -1.98 6.18
CA LEU A 371 7.94 -1.56 7.57
C LEU A 371 8.43 -0.11 7.71
N SER A 372 7.74 0.66 8.54
CA SER A 372 8.26 1.89 9.16
C SER A 372 7.80 1.91 10.61
N ILE A 373 8.74 1.82 11.56
CA ILE A 373 8.43 1.79 13.01
C ILE A 373 9.61 2.34 13.82
N GLY A 374 9.35 3.08 14.89
CA GLY A 374 10.38 3.64 15.77
C GLY A 374 10.24 5.12 16.09
N ALA A 375 9.45 5.90 15.33
CA ALA A 375 9.25 7.32 15.63
C ALA A 375 8.44 7.52 16.92
N ASN A 376 7.36 6.76 17.09
CA ASN A 376 6.58 6.81 18.34
C ASN A 376 7.35 6.23 19.54
N ASP A 377 8.28 5.31 19.31
CA ASP A 377 9.08 4.70 20.38
C ASP A 377 10.01 5.71 21.07
N ILE A 378 10.46 6.76 20.36
CA ILE A 378 11.23 7.87 20.92
C ILE A 378 10.34 9.08 21.31
N ASP A 379 9.02 8.89 21.31
CA ASP A 379 8.00 9.93 21.47
C ASP A 379 8.21 11.16 20.57
N PHE A 380 8.31 10.91 19.26
CA PHE A 380 8.40 11.98 18.26
C PHE A 380 7.20 12.95 18.31
N SER A 381 6.01 12.46 18.66
CA SER A 381 4.83 13.30 18.90
C SER A 381 5.04 14.30 20.02
N GLY A 382 5.70 13.90 21.11
CA GLY A 382 6.07 14.79 22.21
C GLY A 382 7.07 15.87 21.79
N LEU A 383 8.02 15.55 20.90
CA LEU A 383 8.94 16.55 20.32
C LEU A 383 8.19 17.58 19.46
N VAL A 384 7.27 17.12 18.60
CA VAL A 384 6.44 18.02 17.78
C VAL A 384 5.58 18.92 18.66
N ALA A 385 4.95 18.35 19.70
CA ALA A 385 4.15 19.10 20.66
C ALA A 385 5.01 20.15 21.39
N ASP A 386 6.26 19.81 21.75
CA ASP A 386 7.19 20.75 22.39
C ASP A 386 7.54 21.93 21.48
N VAL A 387 7.65 21.71 20.16
CA VAL A 387 7.88 22.77 19.18
C VAL A 387 6.67 23.69 19.04
N ILE A 388 5.47 23.13 18.85
CA ILE A 388 4.30 23.91 18.41
C ILE A 388 3.48 24.54 19.56
N VAL A 389 3.61 24.04 20.79
CA VAL A 389 2.86 24.55 21.95
C VAL A 389 3.68 25.64 22.67
N GLU A 390 3.24 26.89 22.51
CA GLU A 390 4.00 28.07 22.92
C GLU A 390 3.72 28.58 24.34
N ARG A 391 2.45 28.69 24.79
CA ARG A 391 2.17 29.47 26.01
C ARG A 391 2.57 28.70 27.27
N GLN A 392 3.15 29.42 28.23
CA GLN A 392 3.73 28.85 29.46
C GLN A 392 2.73 28.03 30.30
N THR A 393 1.46 28.45 30.35
CA THR A 393 0.38 27.72 31.03
C THR A 393 0.06 26.40 30.36
N GLU A 394 0.03 26.35 29.03
CA GLU A 394 -0.22 25.13 28.26
C GLU A 394 0.99 24.19 28.30
N ARG A 395 2.22 24.72 28.25
CA ARG A 395 3.43 23.93 28.48
C ARG A 395 3.45 23.34 29.89
N ALA A 396 3.00 24.09 30.91
CA ALA A 396 2.93 23.59 32.28
C ALA A 396 1.86 22.49 32.46
N LEU A 397 0.71 22.59 31.78
CA LEU A 397 -0.32 21.55 31.75
C LEU A 397 0.14 20.31 30.96
N SER A 398 0.74 20.50 29.78
CA SER A 398 1.22 19.43 28.92
C SER A 398 2.43 18.68 29.51
N ARG A 399 3.31 19.37 30.27
CA ARG A 399 4.36 18.71 31.07
C ARG A 399 3.76 17.86 32.19
N ARG A 400 2.71 18.34 32.86
CA ARG A 400 2.03 17.59 33.93
C ARG A 400 1.25 16.38 33.40
N SER A 401 0.80 16.40 32.14
CA SER A 401 0.12 15.28 31.49
C SER A 401 1.05 14.36 30.68
N GLY A 402 2.36 14.62 30.64
CA GLY A 402 3.34 13.79 29.91
C GLY A 402 3.24 13.85 28.38
N VAL A 403 2.81 14.99 27.83
CA VAL A 403 2.55 15.19 26.38
C VAL A 403 3.72 15.87 25.67
N LEU A 404 4.69 16.41 26.40
CA LEU A 404 5.89 17.06 25.86
C LEU A 404 7.10 16.21 26.17
N THR A 405 7.99 16.06 25.19
CA THR A 405 9.26 15.34 25.32
C THR A 405 10.38 16.23 24.80
N SER A 406 11.52 16.19 25.48
CA SER A 406 12.73 16.92 25.09
C SER A 406 13.64 16.09 24.18
N VAL A 407 14.53 16.78 23.45
CA VAL A 407 15.55 16.10 22.62
C VAL A 407 16.45 15.18 23.45
N ASP A 408 16.78 15.57 24.69
CA ASP A 408 17.60 14.74 25.58
C ASP A 408 16.90 13.44 26.01
N GLU A 409 15.60 13.51 26.32
CA GLU A 409 14.80 12.32 26.64
C GLU A 409 14.67 11.39 25.42
N ALA A 410 14.35 11.94 24.25
CA ALA A 410 14.25 11.19 23.01
C ALA A 410 15.61 10.53 22.64
N ARG A 411 16.72 11.26 22.81
CA ARG A 411 18.09 10.76 22.60
C ARG A 411 18.41 9.60 23.52
N SER A 412 18.05 9.69 24.80
CA SER A 412 18.27 8.61 25.77
C SER A 412 17.56 7.31 25.36
N ILE A 413 16.30 7.42 24.91
CA ILE A 413 15.53 6.27 24.43
C ILE A 413 16.11 5.72 23.12
N LEU A 414 16.50 6.59 22.20
CA LEU A 414 17.12 6.25 20.92
C LEU A 414 18.42 5.42 21.10
N GLN A 415 19.22 5.76 22.11
CA GLN A 415 20.49 5.11 22.40
C GLN A 415 20.34 3.79 23.18
N THR A 416 19.32 3.66 24.03
CA THR A 416 19.23 2.54 25.00
C THR A 416 17.99 1.67 24.85
N GLY A 417 16.81 2.28 24.68
CA GLY A 417 15.53 1.57 24.59
C GLY A 417 15.30 0.97 23.21
N LEU A 418 15.40 1.80 22.18
CA LEU A 418 15.07 1.42 20.81
C LEU A 418 15.90 0.24 20.27
N PRO A 419 17.23 0.13 20.55
CA PRO A 419 18.02 -1.02 20.11
C PRO A 419 17.53 -2.36 20.66
N ARG A 420 17.08 -2.38 21.92
CA ARG A 420 16.53 -3.58 22.57
C ARG A 420 15.21 -3.98 21.91
N ASP A 421 14.35 -3.02 21.59
CA ASP A 421 13.04 -3.32 21.01
C ASP A 421 13.15 -3.71 19.53
N PHE A 422 14.10 -3.14 18.79
CA PHE A 422 14.47 -3.65 17.45
C PHE A 422 14.99 -5.10 17.50
N ASN A 423 15.71 -5.51 18.55
CA ASN A 423 16.13 -6.91 18.70
C ASN A 423 14.90 -7.83 18.80
N LYS A 424 13.93 -7.49 19.65
CA LYS A 424 12.66 -8.25 19.76
C LYS A 424 11.90 -8.27 18.43
N LEU A 425 11.84 -7.13 17.73
CA LEU A 425 11.19 -7.01 16.43
C LEU A 425 11.79 -7.97 15.39
N ARG A 426 13.13 -8.03 15.29
CA ARG A 426 13.83 -8.98 14.40
C ARG A 426 13.47 -10.42 14.74
N GLN A 427 13.53 -10.80 16.02
CA GLN A 427 13.21 -12.16 16.46
C GLN A 427 11.78 -12.57 16.08
N ALA A 428 10.84 -11.62 16.14
CA ALA A 428 9.44 -11.89 15.81
C ALA A 428 9.17 -11.96 14.30
N LEU A 429 9.82 -11.12 13.50
CA LEU A 429 9.62 -11.05 12.05
C LEU A 429 10.35 -12.16 11.30
N LYS A 430 11.58 -12.52 11.71
CA LYS A 430 12.44 -13.49 11.03
C LYS A 430 11.73 -14.81 10.68
N PRO A 431 11.00 -15.49 11.59
CA PRO A 431 10.29 -16.72 11.22
C PRO A 431 9.11 -16.49 10.27
N LEU A 432 8.54 -15.28 10.21
CA LEU A 432 7.40 -14.96 9.33
C LEU A 432 7.82 -14.77 7.87
N VAL A 433 9.10 -14.47 7.62
CA VAL A 433 9.68 -14.25 6.28
C VAL A 433 10.68 -15.34 5.88
N GLY A 434 10.53 -16.56 6.40
CA GLY A 434 11.34 -17.71 6.00
C GLY A 434 12.78 -17.69 6.54
N GLY A 435 13.06 -16.91 7.59
CA GLY A 435 14.35 -16.90 8.27
C GLY A 435 15.36 -15.86 7.74
N ASP A 436 14.97 -15.03 6.78
CA ASP A 436 15.81 -14.00 6.17
C ASP A 436 15.14 -12.62 6.21
N LEU A 437 15.69 -11.71 7.03
CA LEU A 437 15.16 -10.37 7.19
C LEU A 437 15.42 -9.44 6.00
N ALA A 438 16.19 -9.86 4.99
CA ALA A 438 16.28 -9.10 3.73
C ALA A 438 14.90 -8.90 3.07
N ARG A 439 13.94 -9.80 3.36
CA ARG A 439 12.52 -9.69 2.92
C ARG A 439 11.70 -8.65 3.69
N VAL A 440 12.25 -8.05 4.73
CA VAL A 440 11.68 -6.87 5.41
C VAL A 440 12.28 -5.62 4.78
N VAL A 441 11.49 -4.91 3.99
CA VAL A 441 11.85 -3.61 3.43
C VAL A 441 11.48 -2.53 4.43
N TYR A 442 12.48 -2.07 5.17
CA TYR A 442 12.37 -0.96 6.10
C TYR A 442 12.51 0.36 5.32
N VAL A 443 11.40 1.11 5.22
CA VAL A 443 11.39 2.43 4.59
C VAL A 443 11.58 3.49 5.67
N ALA A 444 12.67 4.22 5.57
CA ALA A 444 13.04 5.26 6.51
C ALA A 444 12.02 6.40 6.54
N TYR A 445 12.01 7.14 7.64
CA TYR A 445 11.33 8.43 7.71
C TYR A 445 12.09 9.48 6.90
N ALA A 446 11.43 10.59 6.61
CA ALA A 446 12.07 11.81 6.17
C ALA A 446 11.99 12.88 7.26
N ASN A 447 12.89 13.88 7.19
CA ASN A 447 12.83 15.03 8.08
C ASN A 447 11.68 15.95 7.64
N PRO A 448 10.65 16.20 8.48
CA PRO A 448 9.47 16.92 8.05
C PRO A 448 9.66 18.44 7.98
N ALA A 449 10.79 18.95 8.47
CA ALA A 449 11.01 20.36 8.77
C ALA A 449 12.16 20.97 7.97
N LEU A 450 12.49 20.43 6.79
CA LEU A 450 13.55 20.96 5.94
C LEU A 450 13.01 21.72 4.73
N VAL A 451 13.65 22.84 4.41
CA VAL A 451 13.49 23.54 3.14
C VAL A 451 14.87 23.98 2.66
N ASN A 452 15.21 23.69 1.40
CA ASN A 452 16.55 23.94 0.86
C ASN A 452 17.68 23.31 1.71
N GLY A 453 17.40 22.16 2.33
CA GLY A 453 18.34 21.46 3.23
C GLY A 453 18.55 22.10 4.60
N ALA A 454 17.88 23.21 4.92
CA ALA A 454 17.95 23.89 6.20
C ALA A 454 16.65 23.74 7.01
N PRO A 455 16.69 23.83 8.34
CA PRO A 455 15.48 23.86 9.15
C PRO A 455 14.52 24.97 8.72
N CYS A 456 13.23 24.66 8.74
CA CYS A 456 12.16 25.64 8.56
C CYS A 456 12.31 26.79 9.57
N PRO A 457 11.95 28.04 9.19
CA PRO A 457 12.17 29.23 10.03
C PRO A 457 11.28 29.28 11.28
N GLY A 458 10.24 28.43 11.37
CA GLY A 458 9.23 28.48 12.43
C GLY A 458 8.19 29.57 12.20
N GLY A 459 7.42 29.87 13.25
CA GLY A 459 6.33 30.84 13.24
C GLY A 459 4.94 30.22 13.16
N ARG A 460 3.94 31.08 12.96
CA ARG A 460 2.51 30.70 12.94
C ARG A 460 2.00 30.23 11.58
N GLY A 461 2.72 30.48 10.49
CA GLY A 461 2.29 30.07 9.15
C GLY A 461 2.09 28.55 9.08
N GLY A 462 0.89 28.11 8.72
CA GLY A 462 0.51 26.68 8.69
C GLY A 462 0.09 26.09 10.04
N PHE A 463 0.13 26.87 11.12
CA PHE A 463 -0.24 26.45 12.48
C PHE A 463 -1.33 27.33 13.10
N ASP A 464 -1.72 28.41 12.46
CA ASP A 464 -2.67 29.41 12.96
C ASP A 464 -4.13 28.95 12.98
N ILE A 465 -4.42 27.72 12.54
CA ILE A 465 -5.71 27.06 12.79
C ILE A 465 -6.06 27.04 14.28
N HIS A 466 -5.06 26.99 15.17
CA HIS A 466 -5.30 27.11 16.61
C HIS A 466 -4.62 28.37 17.18
N PRO A 467 -5.31 29.18 18.01
CA PRO A 467 -4.72 30.39 18.60
C PRO A 467 -3.43 30.14 19.42
N ALA A 468 -3.32 28.97 20.04
CA ALA A 468 -2.18 28.61 20.90
C ALA A 468 -0.98 27.98 20.16
N PHE A 469 -1.09 27.72 18.86
CA PHE A 469 -0.01 27.09 18.11
C PHE A 469 0.92 28.12 17.49
N ASN A 470 2.21 27.85 17.62
CA ASN A 470 3.31 28.57 16.98
C ASN A 470 4.53 27.64 16.96
N ALA A 471 5.13 27.42 15.79
CA ALA A 471 6.34 26.60 15.70
C ALA A 471 7.54 27.43 16.19
N ASP A 472 7.99 27.19 17.42
CA ASP A 472 9.11 27.92 18.01
C ASP A 472 10.41 27.71 17.19
N PRO A 473 11.03 28.77 16.64
CA PRO A 473 12.18 28.62 15.73
C PRO A 473 13.38 27.91 16.35
N GLN A 474 13.67 28.15 17.65
CA GLN A 474 14.83 27.57 18.31
C GLN A 474 14.61 26.08 18.57
N ARG A 475 13.46 25.72 19.16
CA ARG A 475 13.11 24.31 19.42
C ARG A 475 12.96 23.53 18.12
N LEU A 476 12.38 24.16 17.10
CA LEU A 476 12.26 23.57 15.76
C LEU A 476 13.63 23.24 15.17
N ALA A 477 14.58 24.18 15.21
CA ALA A 477 15.93 23.92 14.72
C ALA A 477 16.63 22.80 15.49
N GLU A 478 16.47 22.76 16.82
CA GLU A 478 17.04 21.72 17.68
C GLU A 478 16.48 20.32 17.33
N VAL A 479 15.16 20.18 17.24
CA VAL A 479 14.49 18.92 16.86
C VAL A 479 14.85 18.52 15.43
N THR A 480 14.87 19.47 14.49
CA THR A 480 15.24 19.21 13.09
C THR A 480 16.67 18.67 12.98
N ASN A 481 17.61 19.25 13.73
CA ASN A 481 18.99 18.78 13.79
C ASN A 481 19.07 17.38 14.41
N PHE A 482 18.41 17.14 15.55
CA PHE A 482 18.34 15.81 16.17
C PHE A 482 17.83 14.73 15.19
N VAL A 483 16.77 15.03 14.44
CA VAL A 483 16.24 14.12 13.41
C VAL A 483 17.31 13.80 12.37
N GLN A 484 17.97 14.84 11.84
CA GLN A 484 18.93 14.71 10.75
C GLN A 484 20.24 14.01 11.16
N SER A 485 20.77 14.33 12.33
CA SER A 485 22.11 13.89 12.76
C SER A 485 22.11 12.66 13.66
N GLU A 486 21.00 12.35 14.33
CA GLU A 486 20.95 11.27 15.33
C GLU A 486 19.89 10.22 15.00
N PHE A 487 18.62 10.63 14.87
CA PHE A 487 17.51 9.69 14.70
C PHE A 487 17.59 8.89 13.39
N LEU A 488 17.66 9.57 12.24
CA LEU A 488 17.68 8.89 10.94
C LEU A 488 18.92 7.98 10.77
N PRO A 489 20.15 8.42 11.11
CA PRO A 489 21.33 7.54 11.09
C PRO A 489 21.19 6.34 12.02
N GLN A 490 20.61 6.52 13.22
CA GLN A 490 20.47 5.42 14.16
C GLN A 490 19.41 4.40 13.72
N ILE A 491 18.30 4.85 13.12
CA ILE A 491 17.32 3.95 12.50
C ILE A 491 17.97 3.11 11.38
N ARG A 492 18.82 3.72 10.55
CA ARG A 492 19.62 3.00 9.55
C ARG A 492 20.53 1.96 10.20
N ASN A 493 21.26 2.32 11.24
CA ASN A 493 22.14 1.39 11.96
C ASN A 493 21.38 0.20 12.55
N LEU A 494 20.19 0.45 13.09
CA LEU A 494 19.31 -0.58 13.60
C LEU A 494 18.86 -1.49 12.45
N ALA A 495 18.26 -0.97 11.37
CA ALA A 495 17.79 -1.82 10.27
C ALA A 495 18.92 -2.65 9.62
N LEU A 496 20.12 -2.07 9.47
CA LEU A 496 21.26 -2.68 8.79
C LEU A 496 22.25 -3.43 9.69
N CYS A 497 21.97 -3.54 10.99
CA CYS A 497 22.90 -4.15 11.95
C CYS A 497 24.33 -3.57 11.85
N SER A 498 24.43 -2.25 11.73
CA SER A 498 25.68 -1.49 11.59
C SER A 498 25.90 -0.54 12.77
N GLY A 499 27.01 0.19 12.78
CA GLY A 499 27.24 1.24 13.79
C GLY A 499 27.30 0.73 15.24
N GLY A 500 27.77 -0.50 15.46
CA GLY A 500 27.84 -1.13 16.79
C GLY A 500 26.57 -1.86 17.24
N VAL A 501 25.52 -1.90 16.41
CA VAL A 501 24.31 -2.69 16.69
C VAL A 501 24.62 -4.18 16.62
N LEU A 502 24.41 -4.89 17.73
CA LEU A 502 24.63 -6.34 17.83
C LEU A 502 23.45 -7.11 17.23
N CYS A 503 23.71 -7.89 16.18
CA CYS A 503 22.80 -8.86 15.59
C CYS A 503 23.44 -10.26 15.63
N GLY A 504 22.61 -11.31 15.73
CA GLY A 504 23.11 -12.67 15.93
C GLY A 504 23.74 -13.25 14.67
N ASP A 505 23.01 -13.21 13.56
CA ASP A 505 23.49 -13.60 12.23
C ASP A 505 23.32 -12.41 11.29
N GLN A 506 24.38 -11.60 11.13
CA GLN A 506 24.31 -10.39 10.33
C GLN A 506 23.87 -10.64 8.89
N ALA A 507 24.11 -11.81 8.30
CA ALA A 507 23.71 -12.08 6.92
C ALA A 507 22.18 -12.24 6.80
N ARG A 508 21.50 -12.71 7.86
CA ARG A 508 20.06 -12.99 7.88
C ARG A 508 19.24 -12.05 8.77
N ASP A 509 19.90 -11.23 9.58
CA ASP A 509 19.27 -10.30 10.51
C ASP A 509 19.17 -8.87 9.95
N ARG A 510 19.83 -8.59 8.83
CA ARG A 510 19.77 -7.28 8.15
C ARG A 510 18.47 -7.15 7.38
N MET A 511 17.82 -6.00 7.54
CA MET A 511 16.67 -5.61 6.73
C MET A 511 17.13 -4.95 5.43
N THR A 512 16.29 -4.96 4.41
CA THR A 512 16.48 -4.10 3.24
C THR A 512 16.09 -2.68 3.62
N PHE A 513 17.03 -1.73 3.57
CA PHE A 513 16.81 -0.35 4.02
C PHE A 513 16.65 0.62 2.85
N VAL A 514 15.63 1.48 2.92
CA VAL A 514 15.25 2.43 1.87
C VAL A 514 15.19 3.84 2.45
N ASP A 515 16.06 4.72 1.97
CA ASP A 515 16.10 6.14 2.37
C ASP A 515 16.37 7.11 1.21
N GLN A 516 16.31 6.63 -0.03
CA GLN A 516 16.57 7.42 -1.24
C GLN A 516 15.66 8.65 -1.36
N HIS A 517 14.46 8.60 -0.78
CA HIS A 517 13.51 9.72 -0.79
C HIS A 517 13.93 10.89 0.11
N GLN A 518 14.80 10.68 1.12
CA GLN A 518 15.16 11.72 2.10
C GLN A 518 15.79 12.96 1.45
N ALA A 519 16.60 12.76 0.40
CA ALA A 519 17.23 13.87 -0.32
C ALA A 519 16.21 14.79 -1.00
N ALA A 520 15.13 14.24 -1.56
CA ALA A 520 14.06 15.04 -2.15
C ALA A 520 13.28 15.79 -1.05
N PHE A 521 12.95 15.10 0.05
CA PHE A 521 12.25 15.70 1.19
C PHE A 521 12.96 16.91 1.82
N ALA A 522 14.28 17.05 1.64
CA ALA A 522 15.04 18.21 2.12
C ALA A 522 14.54 19.57 1.58
N ASN A 523 13.75 19.56 0.51
CA ASN A 523 13.14 20.75 -0.09
C ASN A 523 11.61 20.79 0.06
N HIS A 524 11.01 19.81 0.74
CA HIS A 524 9.56 19.59 0.78
C HIS A 524 8.99 19.49 2.21
N GLY A 525 9.67 20.07 3.20
CA GLY A 525 9.16 20.16 4.57
C GLY A 525 7.89 21.00 4.69
N PHE A 526 7.28 21.02 5.87
CA PHE A 526 5.95 21.63 6.08
C PHE A 526 5.90 23.13 5.71
N CYS A 527 7.02 23.84 5.78
CA CYS A 527 7.10 25.26 5.45
C CYS A 527 7.37 25.55 3.97
N ALA A 528 7.56 24.52 3.14
CA ALA A 528 7.83 24.69 1.71
C ALA A 528 6.62 25.31 1.00
N ARG A 529 6.90 26.30 0.15
CA ARG A 529 5.91 27.05 -0.64
C ARG A 529 6.42 27.26 -2.06
N SER A 530 5.52 27.31 -3.03
CA SER A 530 5.82 27.60 -4.43
C SER A 530 4.77 28.53 -5.03
N GLU A 531 5.16 29.31 -6.04
CA GLU A 531 4.24 30.06 -6.90
C GLU A 531 3.25 29.14 -7.63
N THR A 532 3.61 27.87 -7.81
CA THR A 532 2.75 26.83 -8.43
C THR A 532 1.84 26.12 -7.44
N ASP A 533 1.88 26.45 -6.15
CA ASP A 533 0.93 25.89 -5.17
C ASP A 533 -0.51 26.26 -5.56
N PRO A 534 -1.54 25.51 -5.11
CA PRO A 534 -2.93 25.83 -5.43
C PRO A 534 -3.29 27.27 -5.03
N ALA A 535 -4.14 27.94 -5.81
CA ALA A 535 -4.51 29.34 -5.57
C ALA A 535 -5.03 29.55 -4.15
N PHE A 536 -5.91 28.66 -3.69
CA PHE A 536 -6.41 28.66 -2.31
C PHE A 536 -5.28 28.68 -1.27
N ASP A 537 -4.26 27.84 -1.43
CA ASP A 537 -3.13 27.77 -0.50
C ASP A 537 -2.32 29.06 -0.45
N ARG A 538 -2.02 29.63 -1.63
CA ARG A 538 -1.25 30.88 -1.73
C ARG A 538 -2.00 32.07 -1.14
N GLU A 539 -3.32 32.12 -1.34
CA GLU A 539 -4.16 33.25 -0.99
C GLU A 539 -4.73 33.17 0.43
N CYS A 540 -5.05 31.96 0.90
CA CYS A 540 -5.76 31.75 2.16
C CYS A 540 -4.89 31.23 3.30
N PHE A 541 -3.78 30.54 3.04
CA PHE A 541 -2.85 30.12 4.09
C PHE A 541 -1.67 31.08 4.20
N SER A 542 -1.86 32.13 5.01
CA SER A 542 -0.90 33.20 5.20
C SER A 542 0.46 32.67 5.72
N ALA A 543 1.55 33.19 5.18
CA ALA A 543 2.90 32.92 5.67
C ALA A 543 3.16 33.51 7.06
N THR A 544 2.44 34.57 7.43
CA THR A 544 2.57 35.25 8.73
C THR A 544 1.68 34.62 9.81
N GLY A 545 0.80 33.68 9.45
CA GLY A 545 -0.14 33.03 10.37
C GLY A 545 -1.37 33.90 10.69
N GLU A 546 -1.84 34.62 9.67
CA GLU A 546 -3.04 35.48 9.70
C GLU A 546 -4.12 34.98 8.72
N SER A 547 -4.30 33.66 8.65
CA SER A 547 -5.22 32.98 7.71
C SER A 547 -6.69 33.11 8.12
N PHE A 548 -6.95 33.29 9.43
CA PHE A 548 -8.29 33.22 10.00
C PHE A 548 -8.75 34.53 10.64
N VAL A 549 -10.03 34.84 10.50
CA VAL A 549 -10.65 36.04 11.05
C VAL A 549 -10.71 35.95 12.58
N ASN A 550 -10.21 36.98 13.28
CA ASN A 550 -10.21 37.05 14.74
C ASN A 550 -11.51 37.61 15.33
N ASP A 551 -12.26 38.41 14.55
CA ASP A 551 -13.56 38.92 14.97
C ASP A 551 -14.61 37.81 14.95
N ILE A 552 -15.16 37.48 16.13
CA ILE A 552 -16.05 36.33 16.30
C ILE A 552 -17.38 36.44 15.54
N VAL A 553 -17.84 37.66 15.26
CA VAL A 553 -19.10 37.89 14.53
C VAL A 553 -18.91 37.60 13.04
N ASN A 554 -17.84 38.15 12.47
CA ASN A 554 -17.49 37.92 11.08
C ASN A 554 -17.06 36.48 10.83
N ALA A 555 -16.24 35.92 11.73
CA ALA A 555 -15.70 34.57 11.59
C ALA A 555 -16.77 33.46 11.64
N ALA A 556 -17.94 33.74 12.21
CA ALA A 556 -19.07 32.81 12.21
C ALA A 556 -19.63 32.53 10.81
N ASN A 557 -19.52 33.50 9.89
CA ASN A 557 -20.02 33.39 8.52
C ASN A 557 -18.88 33.31 7.49
N ASN A 558 -17.73 33.92 7.78
CA ASN A 558 -16.55 33.99 6.91
C ASN A 558 -15.29 33.79 7.75
N PRO A 559 -14.87 32.53 8.02
CA PRO A 559 -13.76 32.24 8.93
C PRO A 559 -12.38 32.54 8.33
N LEU A 560 -12.26 32.73 7.01
CA LEU A 560 -11.00 32.97 6.30
C LEU A 560 -10.81 34.44 5.94
N VAL A 561 -9.60 34.96 6.15
CA VAL A 561 -9.26 36.37 5.87
C VAL A 561 -9.23 36.65 4.36
N CYS A 562 -8.83 35.67 3.54
CA CYS A 562 -8.77 35.80 2.08
C CYS A 562 -10.15 35.99 1.42
N GLY A 563 -11.25 35.70 2.13
CA GLY A 563 -12.62 35.78 1.60
C GLY A 563 -13.06 34.61 0.71
N ALA A 564 -12.19 33.64 0.42
CA ALA A 564 -12.58 32.42 -0.30
C ALA A 564 -13.38 31.45 0.58
N GLY A 565 -14.19 30.60 -0.04
CA GLY A 565 -14.89 29.53 0.65
C GLY A 565 -13.93 28.43 1.09
N ALA A 566 -14.05 27.94 2.32
CA ALA A 566 -13.23 26.81 2.77
C ALA A 566 -13.48 25.53 1.94
N SER A 567 -14.67 25.41 1.34
CA SER A 567 -15.03 24.35 0.40
C SER A 567 -14.21 24.36 -0.91
N ASP A 568 -13.49 25.44 -1.20
CA ASP A 568 -12.57 25.52 -2.35
C ASP A 568 -11.22 24.82 -2.10
N PHE A 569 -10.89 24.48 -0.84
CA PHE A 569 -9.69 23.73 -0.53
C PHE A 569 -9.67 22.35 -1.23
N ARG A 570 -8.50 21.97 -1.75
CA ARG A 570 -8.29 20.69 -2.44
C ARG A 570 -7.19 19.88 -1.77
N ALA A 571 -7.59 18.94 -0.92
CA ALA A 571 -6.67 18.19 -0.07
C ALA A 571 -5.56 17.45 -0.83
N TYR A 572 -5.82 17.00 -2.06
CA TYR A 572 -4.89 16.20 -2.86
C TYR A 572 -4.23 16.96 -4.01
N SER A 573 -4.50 18.27 -4.16
CA SER A 573 -3.78 19.05 -5.18
C SER A 573 -2.26 19.06 -4.92
N PRO A 574 -1.44 19.01 -5.99
CA PRO A 574 0.01 19.08 -5.87
C PRO A 574 0.49 20.36 -5.17
N ARG A 575 1.50 20.24 -4.31
CA ARG A 575 2.08 21.35 -3.53
C ARG A 575 3.58 21.20 -3.37
N ALA A 576 4.26 22.32 -3.09
CA ALA A 576 5.68 22.34 -2.74
C ALA A 576 5.98 21.57 -1.45
N ARG A 577 5.06 21.53 -0.49
CA ARG A 577 5.23 20.73 0.73
C ARG A 577 4.73 19.31 0.54
N TRP A 578 5.56 18.36 0.94
CA TRP A 578 5.20 16.94 1.05
C TRP A 578 4.84 16.55 2.48
N VAL A 579 4.72 17.53 3.37
CA VAL A 579 4.37 17.36 4.78
C VAL A 579 3.16 18.25 5.08
N ARG A 580 2.15 17.69 5.72
CA ARG A 580 0.97 18.41 6.19
C ARG A 580 1.35 19.32 7.35
N ASP A 581 0.99 20.59 7.28
CA ASP A 581 0.97 21.44 8.49
C ASP A 581 -0.35 21.23 9.28
N ALA A 582 -0.56 21.99 10.36
CA ALA A 582 -1.77 21.84 11.17
C ALA A 582 -3.02 22.37 10.46
N ASN A 583 -2.88 23.41 9.62
CA ASN A 583 -3.97 23.92 8.80
C ASN A 583 -4.42 22.86 7.79
N ASP A 584 -3.48 22.23 7.09
CA ASP A 584 -3.73 21.13 6.14
C ASP A 584 -4.44 19.96 6.82
N SER A 585 -3.94 19.53 7.98
CA SER A 585 -4.49 18.43 8.76
C SER A 585 -5.96 18.70 9.14
N TYR A 586 -6.24 19.92 9.61
CA TYR A 586 -7.61 20.34 9.93
C TYR A 586 -8.51 20.34 8.69
N PHE A 587 -8.06 20.94 7.59
CA PHE A 587 -8.85 21.05 6.35
C PHE A 587 -9.02 19.71 5.63
N THR A 588 -8.12 18.74 5.86
CA THR A 588 -8.14 17.44 5.19
C THR A 588 -8.95 16.40 5.97
N ALA A 589 -8.75 16.31 7.29
CA ALA A 589 -9.30 15.24 8.11
C ALA A 589 -10.21 15.75 9.24
N MET A 590 -9.81 16.84 9.90
CA MET A 590 -10.53 17.42 11.05
C MET A 590 -10.84 16.36 12.13
N THR A 591 -9.94 15.41 12.37
CA THR A 591 -10.21 14.18 13.15
C THR A 591 -10.33 14.43 14.65
N TYR A 592 -11.22 13.67 15.30
CA TYR A 592 -11.45 13.68 16.74
C TYR A 592 -11.24 12.28 17.35
N PRO A 593 -10.22 12.08 18.20
CA PRO A 593 -10.01 10.78 18.84
C PRO A 593 -11.12 10.43 19.84
N GLN A 594 -11.93 9.42 19.54
CA GLN A 594 -13.09 9.07 20.37
C GLN A 594 -13.09 7.65 20.96
N ALA A 595 -12.09 6.81 20.72
CA ALA A 595 -12.10 5.46 21.30
C ALA A 595 -11.79 5.41 22.83
N GLN A 596 -12.26 6.38 23.62
CA GLN A 596 -12.10 6.39 25.08
C GLN A 596 -13.23 5.59 25.75
N LYS A 597 -12.84 4.64 26.61
CA LYS A 597 -13.66 4.15 27.73
C LYS A 597 -13.12 4.66 29.08
N ALA A 598 -12.51 5.85 29.12
CA ALA A 598 -12.07 6.50 30.36
C ALA A 598 -12.94 7.75 30.63
N PRO A 599 -13.56 7.92 31.81
CA PRO A 599 -14.56 8.98 32.06
C PRO A 599 -14.03 10.41 32.25
N THR A 600 -12.71 10.64 32.27
CA THR A 600 -12.15 11.91 32.78
C THR A 600 -11.55 12.86 31.74
N ASN A 601 -11.30 12.43 30.50
CA ASN A 601 -10.64 13.24 29.46
C ASN A 601 -11.40 13.28 28.11
N GLN A 602 -12.66 12.84 28.05
CA GLN A 602 -13.50 13.14 26.88
C GLN A 602 -13.96 14.59 27.00
N PRO A 603 -13.73 15.43 25.98
CA PRO A 603 -14.20 16.80 26.04
C PRO A 603 -15.74 16.83 26.09
N GLY A 604 -16.31 17.72 26.89
CA GLY A 604 -17.72 17.65 27.31
C GLY A 604 -18.74 17.79 26.18
N ASP A 605 -18.37 18.44 25.08
CA ASP A 605 -19.12 18.55 23.83
C ASP A 605 -18.18 18.85 22.66
N ILE A 606 -18.65 18.91 21.41
CA ILE A 606 -17.84 19.14 20.20
C ILE A 606 -17.23 20.56 20.07
N HIS A 607 -17.62 21.50 20.92
CA HIS A 607 -17.08 22.86 20.99
C HIS A 607 -16.00 23.00 22.06
N ASP A 608 -15.71 21.95 22.83
CA ASP A 608 -14.69 21.99 23.89
C ASP A 608 -13.31 22.41 23.36
N ALA A 609 -12.57 23.16 24.18
CA ALA A 609 -11.26 23.68 23.83
C ALA A 609 -10.22 22.58 23.55
N THR A 610 -10.33 21.41 24.18
CA THR A 610 -9.50 20.24 23.88
C THR A 610 -9.77 19.73 22.46
N TRP A 611 -11.00 19.78 21.95
CA TRP A 611 -11.27 19.41 20.55
C TRP A 611 -10.66 20.38 19.55
N GLY A 612 -10.62 21.68 19.88
CA GLY A 612 -9.94 22.67 19.06
C GLY A 612 -8.46 22.32 18.83
N VAL A 613 -7.76 21.90 19.88
CA VAL A 613 -6.36 21.43 19.78
C VAL A 613 -6.28 20.12 18.98
N LEU A 614 -7.10 19.12 19.33
CA LEU A 614 -7.00 17.78 18.74
C LEU A 614 -7.35 17.78 17.24
N SER A 615 -8.39 18.48 16.79
CA SER A 615 -8.75 18.52 15.35
C SER A 615 -7.64 19.04 14.45
N ALA A 616 -6.82 19.94 14.96
CA ALA A 616 -5.73 20.53 14.20
C ALA A 616 -4.56 19.54 14.01
N VAL A 617 -4.28 18.68 14.98
CA VAL A 617 -3.07 17.81 14.95
C VAL A 617 -3.36 16.34 14.67
N TYR A 618 -4.46 15.79 15.19
CA TYR A 618 -4.76 14.35 15.19
C TYR A 618 -5.18 13.80 13.82
N GLY A 619 -5.44 14.68 12.86
CA GLY A 619 -5.78 14.34 11.48
C GLY A 619 -4.57 14.03 10.60
N GLY A 620 -3.35 14.21 11.13
CA GLY A 620 -2.09 13.96 10.44
C GLY A 620 -1.21 15.19 10.23
N ALA A 621 -1.21 16.15 11.17
CA ALA A 621 -0.21 17.22 11.13
C ALA A 621 1.20 16.61 11.23
N ILE A 622 2.15 17.18 10.50
CA ILE A 622 3.54 16.72 10.37
C ILE A 622 3.68 15.35 9.67
N HIS A 623 2.59 14.80 9.11
CA HIS A 623 2.66 13.57 8.31
C HIS A 623 2.85 13.88 6.81
N PRO A 624 3.40 12.94 6.03
CA PRO A 624 3.51 13.10 4.60
C PRO A 624 2.16 13.34 3.92
N THR A 625 2.13 14.17 2.87
CA THR A 625 0.98 14.27 1.96
C THR A 625 0.90 13.03 1.06
N ALA A 626 -0.13 12.95 0.23
CA ALA A 626 -0.24 11.91 -0.80
C ALA A 626 0.98 11.88 -1.73
N GLU A 627 1.53 13.06 -2.08
CA GLU A 627 2.77 13.18 -2.86
C GLU A 627 3.99 12.71 -2.05
N GLY A 628 4.08 13.08 -0.77
CA GLY A 628 5.13 12.60 0.11
C GLY A 628 5.15 11.07 0.21
N HIS A 629 3.99 10.44 0.40
CA HIS A 629 3.87 8.98 0.37
C HIS A 629 4.16 8.37 -1.01
N ALA A 630 3.82 9.06 -2.10
CA ALA A 630 4.17 8.62 -3.45
C ALA A 630 5.69 8.64 -3.69
N ALA A 631 6.39 9.67 -3.23
CA ALA A 631 7.85 9.75 -3.28
C ALA A 631 8.52 8.66 -2.42
N MET A 632 7.97 8.37 -1.23
CA MET A 632 8.43 7.24 -0.41
C MET A 632 8.21 5.90 -1.12
N ALA A 633 7.08 5.72 -1.81
CA ALA A 633 6.78 4.52 -2.56
C ALA A 633 7.71 4.36 -3.78
N ASP A 634 8.05 5.45 -4.46
CA ASP A 634 9.04 5.46 -5.56
C ASP A 634 10.40 4.97 -5.09
N ALA A 635 10.83 5.35 -3.88
CA ALA A 635 12.06 4.83 -3.29
C ALA A 635 11.96 3.34 -2.90
N ALA A 636 10.79 2.90 -2.43
CA ALA A 636 10.57 1.53 -1.96
C ALA A 636 10.44 0.49 -3.08
N LEU A 637 9.88 0.88 -4.24
CA LEU A 637 9.56 -0.05 -5.33
C LEU A 637 10.80 -0.79 -5.88
N PRO A 638 11.94 -0.13 -6.22
CA PRO A 638 13.12 -0.84 -6.71
C PRO A 638 13.68 -1.85 -5.71
N ALA A 639 13.65 -1.53 -4.41
CA ALA A 639 14.08 -2.43 -3.36
C ALA A 639 13.17 -3.67 -3.25
N ALA A 640 11.84 -3.46 -3.29
CA ALA A 640 10.88 -4.55 -3.31
C ALA A 640 11.04 -5.44 -4.55
N MET A 641 11.21 -4.86 -5.73
CA MET A 641 11.47 -5.59 -6.97
C MET A 641 12.74 -6.43 -6.87
N SER A 642 13.84 -5.85 -6.37
CA SER A 642 15.10 -6.58 -6.17
C SER A 642 14.95 -7.76 -5.21
N VAL A 643 14.31 -7.56 -4.06
CA VAL A 643 14.08 -8.62 -3.06
C VAL A 643 13.21 -9.74 -3.61
N LEU A 644 12.22 -9.40 -4.45
CA LEU A 644 11.32 -10.35 -5.09
C LEU A 644 11.92 -10.98 -6.35
N GLY A 645 13.08 -10.55 -6.83
CA GLY A 645 13.66 -11.00 -8.10
C GLY A 645 12.79 -10.63 -9.31
N LEU A 646 12.17 -9.44 -9.27
CA LEU A 646 11.39 -8.86 -10.35
C LEU A 646 12.17 -7.75 -11.04
N GLY A 647 11.99 -7.57 -12.34
CA GLY A 647 12.63 -6.49 -13.11
C GLY A 647 14.16 -6.57 -13.21
N LEU A 648 14.80 -7.61 -12.67
CA LEU A 648 16.04 -8.11 -13.27
C LEU A 648 15.63 -8.56 -14.66
N THR A 649 16.15 -7.86 -15.67
CA THR A 649 16.15 -8.32 -17.06
C THR A 649 16.30 -9.84 -17.05
N GLU A 650 15.44 -10.53 -17.80
CA GLU A 650 15.69 -11.88 -18.26
C GLU A 650 17.21 -12.08 -18.38
N ALA A 651 17.71 -13.14 -17.76
CA ALA A 651 19.14 -13.48 -17.73
C ALA A 651 19.83 -12.97 -19.00
N PRO A 652 20.97 -12.26 -18.90
CA PRO A 652 21.63 -11.71 -20.08
C PRO A 652 21.66 -12.81 -21.13
N VAL A 653 21.10 -12.52 -22.31
CA VAL A 653 21.22 -13.41 -23.46
C VAL A 653 22.73 -13.54 -23.71
N VAL A 654 23.32 -14.58 -23.14
CA VAL A 654 24.68 -14.96 -23.46
C VAL A 654 24.58 -15.63 -24.81
N SER A 655 24.77 -14.84 -25.86
CA SER A 655 25.08 -15.36 -27.18
C SER A 655 26.53 -15.85 -27.14
N GLU A 656 26.74 -17.14 -26.86
CA GLU A 656 28.01 -17.77 -27.21
C GLU A 656 28.04 -17.97 -28.73
N PRO A 657 29.12 -17.58 -29.44
CA PRO A 657 29.28 -17.90 -30.84
C PRO A 657 29.35 -19.43 -31.01
N LEU A 658 28.52 -19.98 -31.88
CA LEU A 658 28.66 -21.35 -32.33
C LEU A 658 30.05 -21.53 -32.94
N SER A 659 30.83 -22.49 -32.42
CA SER A 659 32.07 -22.95 -33.03
C SER A 659 31.84 -23.23 -34.52
N PRO A 660 32.73 -22.80 -35.43
CA PRO A 660 32.58 -23.04 -36.85
C PRO A 660 32.40 -24.53 -37.12
N ALA A 661 31.34 -24.88 -37.87
CA ALA A 661 31.12 -26.24 -38.32
C ALA A 661 32.39 -26.77 -39.01
N ALA A 662 32.92 -27.88 -38.50
CA ALA A 662 34.02 -28.57 -39.13
C ALA A 662 33.62 -28.90 -40.57
N GLN A 663 34.33 -28.31 -41.54
CA GLN A 663 34.21 -28.70 -42.94
C GLN A 663 34.63 -30.16 -43.07
N GLN A 664 33.66 -31.05 -43.27
CA GLN A 664 33.91 -32.34 -43.89
C GLN A 664 34.48 -32.08 -45.29
N ARG A 665 35.80 -32.25 -45.43
CA ARG A 665 36.41 -32.42 -46.74
C ARG A 665 36.08 -33.83 -47.21
N ALA A 666 35.31 -33.88 -48.29
CA ALA A 666 35.29 -35.04 -49.17
C ALA A 666 36.63 -35.10 -49.91
N GLN A 667 37.45 -36.11 -49.59
CA GLN A 667 38.22 -36.96 -50.50
C GLN A 667 38.99 -38.00 -49.70
#